data_AF-A0AAJ2NFJ4-F1
#
_entry.id   AF-A0AAJ2NFJ4-F1
#
_cell.length_a   1.000
_cell.length_b   1.000
_cell.length_c   1.000
_cell.angle_alpha   90.00
_cell.angle_beta   90.00
_cell.angle_gamma   90.00
#
_symmetry.space_group_name_H-M   'P 1'
#
loop_
_entity.id
_entity.type
_entity.pdbx_description
1 polymer ?
#
loop_
_entity_poly.entity_id
_entity_poly.type
_entity_poly.pdbx_seq_one_letter_code
_entity_poly.pdbx_strand_id
1 'polypeptide(L)'
;MLNRITVQLPVEGLLFWKLTGREAMSESFALTLTLLGKDARIDRSKLLGQPVTVTIPTQNLLTSRYINGKVTRVGVSAVELTGTRYAVYQLTVEPDLWPMKRDRNLRIFQGQTVPQIVKTLLGEHQVNVEDKLTGSYRVWDYCVQYQESSLDFISRLMELEGIAYHFNHEADKHTLVLTDAATQHQPFSGYEVIPYHQTPSGGSTDEEGISQWALEDSVTPGIYSLDDYDFRKPNAWLFQAQQNPASPKPGSIDVYDWPGRFVETGHAEFYARIRQERWQVEHQQIQATATAAGIAPGHTFTLTNAPFFSDNGEYLVTAAGYHLEENRYASGEGETIHRTDFTVIPSAVVYRPLQSTAWPRTYGPQTAKVVGPQGESIWTDKYGRVKVKFHWDRLAKGDDTSSCWVRVSSAWAGQGYGGVQIPRVGDEVVVDFINGDPDRPIITGRVYNDASMPPWALPAAATQMGFMSRTKDGSVDNANALRFEDKAGAEQVWIQAERNMDTSVKNDETHSVGGERSHYVKKNELHRVEANQIQAVKGGTEILTGKGKLDAAVEQYVIASGTKLRLVSGESAIELNANGKINLIGKEFNFFVEGDGYITTGGKLHLNTSGTNPGTTAPGAGHKGDIDAAVQAYFAPGQSKRGAAASPVPSQSAMKPAPQATVSNATSATPNQSEDKFSKISPIIFKNEGGYVNDPNDAGGATNKGIAWKTWQKYAKEDLGVEPTLDNLKNLTNEQAETIYRKRYWEPSGFNNLKDPKLALMSYDWTITSGGAGKQIQKLLNNEFGQQLIADGKIGPKTIEAMNSVSDSAKLTSRISDIRKEYYENLVVNNSKNAKFLTGWLNRVDRCAQVVL
;
A
#
# COMPACT_ATOMS: atom_id res chain seq x y z
N MET A 1 -24.10 -34.38 -62.51
CA MET A 1 -23.83 -33.08 -61.86
C MET A 1 -24.01 -33.10 -60.34
N LEU A 2 -24.59 -34.15 -59.74
CA LEU A 2 -24.99 -34.13 -58.32
C LEU A 2 -23.83 -34.09 -57.31
N ASN A 3 -22.65 -34.63 -57.65
CA ASN A 3 -21.52 -34.79 -56.73
C ASN A 3 -20.40 -33.75 -56.99
N ARG A 4 -20.73 -32.47 -57.18
CA ARG A 4 -19.73 -31.42 -57.41
C ARG A 4 -19.87 -30.30 -56.39
N ILE A 5 -18.76 -29.81 -55.85
CA ILE A 5 -18.75 -28.63 -54.97
C ILE A 5 -19.29 -27.40 -55.72
N THR A 6 -20.21 -26.67 -55.10
CA THR A 6 -20.79 -25.43 -55.63
C THR A 6 -20.54 -24.24 -54.71
N VAL A 7 -20.75 -23.03 -55.23
CA VAL A 7 -20.57 -21.77 -54.48
C VAL A 7 -21.76 -20.86 -54.70
N GLN A 8 -22.20 -20.19 -53.63
CA GLN A 8 -23.26 -19.18 -53.63
C GLN A 8 -22.65 -17.82 -53.31
N LEU A 9 -22.93 -16.82 -54.15
CA LEU A 9 -22.27 -15.50 -54.18
C LEU A 9 -23.28 -14.40 -54.52
N PRO A 10 -23.00 -13.14 -54.15
CA PRO A 10 -23.80 -11.97 -54.56
C PRO A 10 -23.65 -11.59 -56.05
N VAL A 11 -22.85 -12.35 -56.82
CA VAL A 11 -22.63 -12.15 -58.26
C VAL A 11 -22.68 -13.49 -58.99
N GLU A 12 -23.35 -13.51 -60.15
CA GLU A 12 -23.45 -14.69 -61.01
C GLU A 12 -22.21 -14.88 -61.90
N GLY A 13 -22.09 -16.05 -62.53
CA GLY A 13 -21.08 -16.33 -63.55
C GLY A 13 -19.68 -16.68 -63.02
N LEU A 14 -19.53 -16.83 -61.71
CA LEU A 14 -18.36 -17.42 -61.06
C LEU A 14 -18.65 -18.88 -60.67
N LEU A 15 -17.68 -19.76 -60.90
CA LEU A 15 -17.79 -21.20 -60.68
C LEU A 15 -16.71 -21.69 -59.72
N PHE A 16 -17.03 -22.65 -58.84
CA PHE A 16 -16.05 -23.25 -57.93
C PHE A 16 -14.92 -23.96 -58.70
N TRP A 17 -13.67 -23.75 -58.29
CA TRP A 17 -12.52 -24.53 -58.73
C TRP A 17 -11.71 -25.09 -57.57
N LYS A 18 -11.31 -24.27 -56.57
CA LYS A 18 -10.56 -24.75 -55.38
C LYS A 18 -10.98 -24.09 -54.08
N LEU A 19 -10.84 -24.81 -52.97
CA LEU A 19 -10.82 -24.27 -51.60
C LEU A 19 -9.55 -24.78 -50.90
N THR A 20 -8.77 -23.86 -50.35
CA THR A 20 -7.56 -24.18 -49.56
C THR A 20 -7.46 -23.30 -48.31
N GLY A 21 -7.18 -23.88 -47.15
CA GLY A 21 -7.05 -23.14 -45.89
C GLY A 21 -7.28 -24.02 -44.67
N ARG A 22 -7.13 -23.46 -43.46
CA ARG A 22 -7.27 -24.19 -42.20
C ARG A 22 -8.33 -23.56 -41.30
N GLU A 23 -9.11 -24.42 -40.67
CA GLU A 23 -10.02 -24.13 -39.56
C GLU A 23 -9.50 -24.87 -38.31
N ALA A 24 -9.67 -24.30 -37.13
CA ALA A 24 -9.26 -24.96 -35.88
C ALA A 24 -10.05 -24.43 -34.67
N MET A 25 -10.10 -25.24 -33.61
CA MET A 25 -10.67 -24.81 -32.34
C MET A 25 -9.87 -23.65 -31.76
N SER A 26 -10.61 -22.65 -31.26
CA SER A 26 -10.13 -21.37 -30.73
C SER A 26 -9.35 -20.49 -31.72
N GLU A 27 -9.42 -20.78 -33.01
CA GLU A 27 -8.82 -19.96 -34.07
C GLU A 27 -9.87 -19.38 -35.03
N SER A 28 -9.63 -18.15 -35.49
CA SER A 28 -10.49 -17.51 -36.49
C SER A 28 -10.06 -17.91 -37.91
N PHE A 29 -10.89 -18.72 -38.59
CA PHE A 29 -10.55 -19.26 -39.90
C PHE A 29 -10.20 -18.19 -40.96
N ALA A 30 -9.36 -18.60 -41.91
CA ALA A 30 -9.04 -17.83 -43.10
C ALA A 30 -8.83 -18.78 -44.28
N LEU A 31 -9.80 -18.81 -45.18
CA LEU A 31 -9.85 -19.74 -46.31
C LEU A 31 -9.63 -19.02 -47.64
N THR A 32 -8.91 -19.67 -48.55
CA THR A 32 -8.67 -19.21 -49.92
C THR A 32 -9.59 -19.96 -50.87
N LEU A 33 -10.62 -19.27 -51.35
CA LEU A 33 -11.61 -19.78 -52.31
C LEU A 33 -11.25 -19.29 -53.72
N THR A 34 -10.92 -20.22 -54.60
CA THR A 34 -10.50 -19.95 -55.99
C THR A 34 -11.61 -20.33 -56.95
N LEU A 35 -12.01 -19.36 -57.77
CA LEU A 35 -13.17 -19.43 -58.66
C LEU A 35 -12.78 -19.12 -60.11
N LEU A 36 -13.52 -19.70 -61.06
CA LEU A 36 -13.36 -19.47 -62.49
C LEU A 36 -14.53 -18.63 -63.03
N GLY A 37 -14.20 -17.53 -63.71
CA GLY A 37 -15.14 -16.68 -64.44
C GLY A 37 -14.71 -16.47 -65.90
N LYS A 38 -15.67 -16.07 -66.75
CA LYS A 38 -15.43 -15.72 -68.16
C LYS A 38 -15.05 -14.25 -68.38
N ASP A 39 -15.32 -13.37 -67.42
CA ASP A 39 -14.93 -11.96 -67.46
C ASP A 39 -14.08 -11.61 -66.22
N ALA A 40 -13.01 -10.85 -66.41
CA ALA A 40 -12.13 -10.33 -65.35
C ALA A 40 -12.59 -8.98 -64.79
N ARG A 41 -13.69 -8.42 -65.32
CA ARG A 41 -14.21 -7.07 -65.04
C ARG A 41 -15.47 -7.08 -64.17
N ILE A 42 -15.79 -8.20 -63.51
CA ILE A 42 -16.88 -8.23 -62.51
C ILE A 42 -16.56 -7.20 -61.42
N ASP A 43 -17.57 -6.44 -60.99
CA ASP A 43 -17.41 -5.43 -59.96
C ASP A 43 -17.08 -6.07 -58.60
N ARG A 44 -15.78 -6.08 -58.29
CA ARG A 44 -15.22 -6.67 -57.06
C ARG A 44 -15.71 -5.98 -55.78
N SER A 45 -16.22 -4.74 -55.83
CA SER A 45 -16.82 -4.12 -54.64
C SER A 45 -18.12 -4.78 -54.22
N LYS A 46 -18.82 -5.48 -55.14
CA LYS A 46 -20.01 -6.29 -54.83
C LYS A 46 -19.69 -7.65 -54.18
N LEU A 47 -18.41 -8.02 -54.11
CA LEU A 47 -17.95 -9.20 -53.39
C LEU A 47 -17.46 -8.86 -51.99
N LEU A 48 -16.72 -7.76 -51.83
CA LEU A 48 -16.11 -7.37 -50.56
C LEU A 48 -17.16 -7.14 -49.44
N GLY A 49 -16.94 -7.76 -48.29
CA GLY A 49 -17.82 -7.71 -47.12
C GLY A 49 -19.11 -8.54 -47.23
N GLN A 50 -19.40 -9.12 -48.39
CA GLN A 50 -20.59 -9.95 -48.61
C GLN A 50 -20.37 -11.40 -48.16
N PRO A 51 -21.45 -12.12 -47.77
CA PRO A 51 -21.37 -13.54 -47.49
C PRO A 51 -21.06 -14.37 -48.76
N VAL A 52 -20.43 -15.51 -48.54
CA VAL A 52 -20.23 -16.58 -49.51
C VAL A 52 -20.45 -17.91 -48.80
N THR A 53 -21.18 -18.82 -49.44
CA THR A 53 -21.35 -20.20 -48.97
C THR A 53 -20.76 -21.14 -50.02
N VAL A 54 -19.81 -21.99 -49.62
CA VAL A 54 -19.41 -23.18 -50.37
C VAL A 54 -20.28 -24.35 -49.92
N THR A 55 -20.88 -25.08 -50.85
CA THR A 55 -21.66 -26.30 -50.56
C THR A 55 -20.87 -27.50 -51.06
N ILE A 56 -20.51 -28.38 -50.13
CA ILE A 56 -19.75 -29.62 -50.35
C ILE A 56 -20.74 -30.79 -50.25
N PRO A 57 -20.96 -31.55 -51.34
CA PRO A 57 -21.74 -32.78 -51.30
C PRO A 57 -21.11 -33.81 -50.35
N THR A 58 -21.95 -34.62 -49.73
CA THR A 58 -21.57 -35.78 -48.91
C THR A 58 -22.03 -37.06 -49.62
N GLN A 59 -21.59 -38.25 -49.19
CA GLN A 59 -22.15 -39.51 -49.70
C GLN A 59 -23.68 -39.61 -49.53
N ASN A 60 -24.23 -38.97 -48.49
CA ASN A 60 -25.67 -38.96 -48.23
C ASN A 60 -26.35 -37.85 -49.03
N LEU A 61 -27.03 -38.21 -50.12
CA LEU A 61 -27.76 -37.30 -51.03
C LEU A 61 -28.85 -36.43 -50.37
N LEU A 62 -29.17 -36.64 -49.07
CA LEU A 62 -30.09 -35.83 -48.28
C LEU A 62 -29.38 -34.81 -47.36
N THR A 63 -28.05 -34.88 -47.23
CA THR A 63 -27.25 -33.90 -46.48
C THR A 63 -26.25 -33.19 -47.41
N SER A 64 -25.68 -32.09 -46.93
CA SER A 64 -24.58 -31.39 -47.58
C SER A 64 -23.86 -30.58 -46.52
N ARG A 65 -22.53 -30.52 -46.59
CA ARG A 65 -21.76 -29.64 -45.72
C ARG A 65 -21.70 -28.24 -46.31
N TYR A 66 -21.79 -27.23 -45.45
CA TYR A 66 -21.58 -25.84 -45.82
C TYR A 66 -20.26 -25.33 -45.25
N ILE A 67 -19.66 -24.36 -45.93
CA ILE A 67 -18.63 -23.47 -45.38
C ILE A 67 -19.07 -22.05 -45.75
N ASN A 68 -19.71 -21.39 -44.80
CA ASN A 68 -20.16 -19.99 -44.89
C ASN A 68 -19.14 -19.04 -44.23
N GLY A 69 -18.93 -17.87 -44.83
CA GLY A 69 -18.12 -16.78 -44.28
C GLY A 69 -18.26 -15.49 -45.10
N LYS A 70 -17.52 -14.43 -44.78
CA LYS A 70 -17.52 -13.16 -45.52
C LYS A 70 -16.24 -12.98 -46.33
N VAL A 71 -16.36 -12.38 -47.52
CA VAL A 71 -15.22 -12.14 -48.43
C VAL A 71 -14.46 -10.87 -48.01
N THR A 72 -13.26 -11.04 -47.44
CA THR A 72 -12.44 -9.93 -46.92
C THR A 72 -11.44 -9.38 -47.93
N ARG A 73 -11.09 -10.16 -48.96
CA ARG A 73 -10.15 -9.78 -50.02
C ARG A 73 -10.52 -10.45 -51.34
N VAL A 74 -10.30 -9.73 -52.46
CA VAL A 74 -10.52 -10.24 -53.82
C VAL A 74 -9.28 -9.98 -54.68
N GLY A 75 -8.57 -11.05 -55.04
CA GLY A 75 -7.58 -11.05 -56.13
C GLY A 75 -8.21 -11.51 -57.44
N VAL A 76 -7.73 -11.00 -58.58
CA VAL A 76 -8.12 -11.48 -59.92
C VAL A 76 -6.88 -11.57 -60.80
N SER A 77 -6.69 -12.71 -61.46
CA SER A 77 -5.66 -12.92 -62.48
C SER A 77 -6.29 -13.48 -63.76
N ALA A 78 -5.59 -13.32 -64.89
CA ALA A 78 -5.92 -14.02 -66.11
C ALA A 78 -5.02 -15.25 -66.22
N VAL A 79 -5.60 -16.44 -66.34
CA VAL A 79 -4.87 -17.71 -66.48
C VAL A 79 -5.39 -18.44 -67.71
N GLU A 80 -4.48 -18.93 -68.54
CA GLU A 80 -4.82 -19.81 -69.65
C GLU A 80 -4.81 -21.25 -69.16
N LEU A 81 -5.95 -21.93 -69.26
CA LEU A 81 -6.12 -23.33 -68.88
C LEU A 81 -6.57 -24.08 -70.13
N THR A 82 -5.70 -24.97 -70.64
CA THR A 82 -6.00 -25.85 -71.79
C THR A 82 -6.59 -25.08 -72.99
N GLY A 83 -5.90 -24.01 -73.42
CA GLY A 83 -6.28 -23.18 -74.57
C GLY A 83 -7.47 -22.23 -74.33
N THR A 84 -8.06 -22.22 -73.14
CA THR A 84 -9.12 -21.26 -72.76
C THR A 84 -8.61 -20.27 -71.72
N ARG A 85 -8.73 -18.98 -72.00
CA ARG A 85 -8.39 -17.91 -71.06
C ARG A 85 -9.52 -17.69 -70.06
N TYR A 86 -9.27 -18.03 -68.80
CA TYR A 86 -10.19 -17.77 -67.68
C TYR A 86 -9.76 -16.53 -66.89
N ALA A 87 -10.74 -15.88 -66.27
CA ALA A 87 -10.50 -14.99 -65.15
C ALA A 87 -10.55 -15.81 -63.85
N VAL A 88 -9.42 -15.92 -63.16
CA VAL A 88 -9.32 -16.62 -61.87
C VAL A 88 -9.53 -15.60 -60.76
N TYR A 89 -10.60 -15.77 -59.99
CA TYR A 89 -10.91 -14.95 -58.81
C TYR A 89 -10.44 -15.69 -57.57
N GLN A 90 -9.54 -15.09 -56.80
CA GLN A 90 -9.05 -15.63 -55.53
C GLN A 90 -9.64 -14.80 -54.39
N LEU A 91 -10.60 -15.38 -53.68
CA LEU A 91 -11.27 -14.77 -52.53
C LEU A 91 -10.58 -15.22 -51.24
N THR A 92 -10.37 -14.29 -50.31
CA THR A 92 -10.12 -14.66 -48.90
C THR A 92 -11.44 -14.59 -48.16
N VAL A 93 -11.79 -15.67 -47.46
CA VAL A 93 -13.05 -15.87 -46.74
C VAL A 93 -12.73 -16.05 -45.25
N GLU A 94 -13.35 -15.24 -44.40
CA GLU A 94 -13.11 -15.20 -42.95
C GLU A 94 -14.46 -15.05 -42.21
N PRO A 95 -14.52 -15.37 -40.90
CA PRO A 95 -15.75 -15.22 -40.13
C PRO A 95 -16.03 -13.76 -39.78
N ASP A 96 -17.19 -13.54 -39.16
CA ASP A 96 -17.65 -12.26 -38.63
C ASP A 96 -16.76 -11.69 -37.50
N LEU A 97 -15.76 -12.44 -37.04
CA LEU A 97 -14.65 -11.92 -36.22
C LEU A 97 -13.70 -10.99 -37.00
N TRP A 98 -13.74 -10.92 -38.34
CA TRP A 98 -12.78 -10.12 -39.10
C TRP A 98 -12.69 -8.65 -38.68
N PRO A 99 -13.77 -7.88 -38.43
CA PRO A 99 -13.67 -6.51 -37.93
C PRO A 99 -12.89 -6.43 -36.60
N MET A 100 -13.02 -7.46 -35.75
CA MET A 100 -12.32 -7.57 -34.46
C MET A 100 -10.83 -7.89 -34.61
N LYS A 101 -10.36 -8.33 -35.79
CA LYS A 101 -8.92 -8.42 -36.16
C LYS A 101 -8.34 -7.07 -36.61
N ARG A 102 -9.17 -6.04 -36.77
CA ARG A 102 -8.85 -4.81 -37.52
C ARG A 102 -9.12 -3.53 -36.73
N ASP A 103 -9.91 -3.61 -35.66
CA ASP A 103 -10.05 -2.54 -34.69
C ASP A 103 -8.88 -2.53 -33.68
N ARG A 104 -8.86 -1.50 -32.83
CA ARG A 104 -7.91 -1.37 -31.72
C ARG A 104 -8.52 -0.42 -30.70
N ASN A 105 -8.59 -0.83 -29.43
CA ASN A 105 -9.41 -0.09 -28.46
C ASN A 105 -8.77 0.05 -27.06
N LEU A 106 -9.41 0.92 -26.27
CA LEU A 106 -9.06 1.27 -24.91
C LEU A 106 -10.38 1.36 -24.12
N ARG A 107 -10.70 0.33 -23.34
CA ARG A 107 -12.00 0.15 -22.65
C ARG A 107 -11.81 -0.48 -21.27
N ILE A 108 -12.67 -0.09 -20.33
CA ILE A 108 -12.72 -0.65 -18.96
C ILE A 108 -14.03 -1.42 -18.79
N PHE A 109 -13.92 -2.68 -18.36
CA PHE A 109 -15.02 -3.54 -17.94
C PHE A 109 -14.95 -3.73 -16.41
N GLN A 110 -16.10 -3.69 -15.74
CA GLN A 110 -16.21 -3.79 -14.28
C GLN A 110 -17.46 -4.60 -13.93
N GLY A 111 -17.36 -5.42 -12.87
CA GLY A 111 -18.50 -6.16 -12.33
C GLY A 111 -19.09 -7.22 -13.28
N GLN A 112 -18.28 -7.77 -14.19
CA GLN A 112 -18.71 -8.70 -15.23
C GLN A 112 -17.87 -9.97 -15.25
N THR A 113 -18.45 -11.09 -15.70
CA THR A 113 -17.71 -12.31 -16.01
C THR A 113 -17.12 -12.25 -17.42
N VAL A 114 -16.08 -13.04 -17.72
CA VAL A 114 -15.51 -13.11 -19.07
C VAL A 114 -16.55 -13.47 -20.13
N PRO A 115 -17.44 -14.48 -19.97
CA PRO A 115 -18.51 -14.72 -20.93
C PRO A 115 -19.44 -13.51 -21.19
N GLN A 116 -19.67 -12.64 -20.21
CA GLN A 116 -20.45 -11.41 -20.42
C GLN A 116 -19.66 -10.39 -21.27
N ILE A 117 -18.37 -10.22 -21.00
CA ILE A 117 -17.48 -9.34 -21.79
C ILE A 117 -17.36 -9.85 -23.24
N VAL A 118 -17.11 -11.15 -23.42
CA VAL A 118 -17.01 -11.82 -24.71
C VAL A 118 -18.30 -11.66 -25.53
N LYS A 119 -19.47 -12.00 -24.94
CA LYS A 119 -20.77 -11.81 -25.61
C LYS A 119 -21.09 -10.36 -25.95
N THR A 120 -20.69 -9.40 -25.10
CA THR A 120 -20.89 -7.97 -25.37
C THR A 120 -20.15 -7.55 -26.64
N LEU A 121 -18.87 -7.92 -26.77
CA LEU A 121 -18.07 -7.56 -27.94
C LEU A 121 -18.49 -8.33 -29.20
N LEU A 122 -18.76 -9.64 -29.10
CA LEU A 122 -19.30 -10.41 -30.23
C LEU A 122 -20.65 -9.84 -30.71
N GLY A 123 -21.50 -9.37 -29.79
CA GLY A 123 -22.75 -8.67 -30.09
C GLY A 123 -22.57 -7.29 -30.74
N GLU A 124 -21.62 -6.47 -30.29
CA GLU A 124 -21.25 -5.20 -30.94
C GLU A 124 -20.82 -5.39 -32.40
N HIS A 125 -20.20 -6.53 -32.71
CA HIS A 125 -19.76 -6.90 -34.06
C HIS A 125 -20.75 -7.79 -34.85
N GLN A 126 -21.94 -8.04 -34.32
CA GLN A 126 -23.02 -8.82 -34.95
C GLN A 126 -22.65 -10.28 -35.28
N VAL A 127 -21.74 -10.88 -34.50
CA VAL A 127 -21.36 -12.29 -34.65
C VAL A 127 -22.50 -13.17 -34.12
N ASN A 128 -22.91 -14.19 -34.88
CA ASN A 128 -23.83 -15.21 -34.37
C ASN A 128 -23.10 -16.07 -33.32
N VAL A 129 -23.65 -16.18 -32.11
CA VAL A 129 -23.04 -16.93 -31.01
C VAL A 129 -24.01 -17.97 -30.44
N GLU A 130 -23.55 -19.20 -30.31
CA GLU A 130 -24.18 -20.24 -29.49
C GLU A 130 -23.34 -20.40 -28.21
N ASP A 131 -24.01 -20.43 -27.05
CA ASP A 131 -23.35 -20.61 -25.75
C ASP A 131 -23.69 -22.00 -25.19
N LYS A 132 -22.66 -22.85 -25.07
CA LYS A 132 -22.75 -24.18 -24.44
C LYS A 132 -21.97 -24.26 -23.13
N LEU A 133 -21.47 -23.15 -22.60
CA LEU A 133 -20.60 -23.13 -21.42
C LEU A 133 -21.35 -23.65 -20.17
N THR A 134 -20.65 -24.45 -19.37
CA THR A 134 -21.21 -25.14 -18.19
C THR A 134 -20.53 -24.76 -16.87
N GLY A 135 -19.33 -24.19 -16.93
CA GLY A 135 -18.56 -23.75 -15.77
C GLY A 135 -19.09 -22.46 -15.12
N SER A 136 -18.73 -22.30 -13.85
CA SER A 136 -18.97 -21.06 -13.09
C SER A 136 -17.76 -20.13 -13.20
N TYR A 137 -17.93 -19.00 -13.88
CA TYR A 137 -16.87 -18.01 -14.09
C TYR A 137 -16.91 -16.90 -13.03
N ARG A 138 -15.74 -16.41 -12.66
CA ARG A 138 -15.62 -15.32 -11.68
C ARG A 138 -16.13 -13.99 -12.24
N VAL A 139 -16.65 -13.15 -11.34
CA VAL A 139 -16.87 -11.72 -11.64
C VAL A 139 -15.53 -11.00 -11.51
N TRP A 140 -15.13 -10.28 -12.55
CA TRP A 140 -13.95 -9.42 -12.52
C TRP A 140 -14.34 -8.03 -11.99
N ASP A 141 -13.77 -7.64 -10.84
CA ASP A 141 -13.90 -6.29 -10.27
C ASP A 141 -13.50 -5.20 -11.28
N TYR A 142 -12.48 -5.50 -12.10
CA TYR A 142 -11.86 -4.60 -13.07
C TYR A 142 -11.11 -5.43 -14.12
N CYS A 143 -11.34 -5.15 -15.40
CA CYS A 143 -10.62 -5.74 -16.53
C CYS A 143 -10.52 -4.72 -17.66
N VAL A 144 -9.34 -4.55 -18.26
CA VAL A 144 -9.06 -3.49 -19.23
C VAL A 144 -8.66 -4.08 -20.57
N GLN A 145 -9.34 -3.63 -21.63
CA GLN A 145 -8.85 -3.74 -23.01
C GLN A 145 -7.85 -2.61 -23.24
N TYR A 146 -6.57 -2.91 -23.48
CA TYR A 146 -5.49 -1.92 -23.50
C TYR A 146 -4.63 -1.97 -24.76
N GLN A 147 -4.93 -1.09 -25.73
CA GLN A 147 -4.20 -0.92 -26.99
C GLN A 147 -4.06 -2.21 -27.82
N GLU A 148 -5.04 -3.09 -27.73
CA GLU A 148 -5.14 -4.38 -28.44
C GLU A 148 -6.40 -4.41 -29.31
N SER A 149 -6.51 -5.37 -30.23
CA SER A 149 -7.75 -5.54 -31.00
C SER A 149 -8.86 -6.14 -30.15
N SER A 150 -10.12 -6.05 -30.59
CA SER A 150 -11.23 -6.68 -29.86
C SER A 150 -11.22 -8.20 -29.96
N LEU A 151 -10.54 -8.79 -30.97
CA LEU A 151 -10.28 -10.23 -31.01
C LEU A 151 -9.21 -10.63 -30.00
N ASP A 152 -8.05 -9.95 -29.98
CA ASP A 152 -6.96 -10.28 -29.05
C ASP A 152 -7.46 -10.25 -27.59
N PHE A 153 -8.26 -9.22 -27.27
CA PHE A 153 -8.85 -9.05 -25.95
C PHE A 153 -9.77 -10.22 -25.54
N ILE A 154 -10.70 -10.67 -26.40
CA ILE A 154 -11.54 -11.82 -26.08
C ILE A 154 -10.72 -13.12 -26.09
N SER A 155 -9.75 -13.28 -26.98
CA SER A 155 -8.89 -14.46 -27.06
C SER A 155 -8.13 -14.65 -25.77
N ARG A 156 -7.32 -13.68 -25.29
CA ARG A 156 -6.55 -13.86 -24.04
C ARG A 156 -7.42 -14.10 -22.80
N LEU A 157 -8.66 -13.63 -22.80
CA LEU A 157 -9.61 -13.87 -21.70
C LEU A 157 -10.22 -15.29 -21.78
N MET A 158 -10.59 -15.75 -22.97
CA MET A 158 -11.02 -17.13 -23.20
C MET A 158 -9.87 -18.12 -22.94
N GLU A 159 -8.65 -17.80 -23.39
CA GLU A 159 -7.43 -18.55 -23.13
C GLU A 159 -7.05 -18.61 -21.63
N LEU A 160 -7.49 -17.65 -20.81
CA LEU A 160 -7.29 -17.66 -19.35
C LEU A 160 -8.38 -18.47 -18.62
N GLU A 161 -9.64 -18.25 -18.97
CA GLU A 161 -10.78 -18.93 -18.34
C GLU A 161 -11.04 -20.35 -18.90
N GLY A 162 -10.19 -20.82 -19.83
CA GLY A 162 -10.27 -22.15 -20.43
C GLY A 162 -11.40 -22.35 -21.43
N ILE A 163 -12.00 -21.26 -21.92
CA ILE A 163 -13.07 -21.25 -22.92
C ILE A 163 -12.47 -21.53 -24.30
N ALA A 164 -13.02 -22.50 -25.00
CA ALA A 164 -12.75 -22.75 -26.40
C ALA A 164 -13.90 -22.27 -27.29
N TYR A 165 -13.63 -22.10 -28.58
CA TYR A 165 -14.69 -21.89 -29.57
C TYR A 165 -14.45 -22.67 -30.86
N HIS A 166 -15.50 -22.87 -31.65
CA HIS A 166 -15.42 -23.36 -33.02
C HIS A 166 -16.54 -22.72 -33.86
N PHE A 167 -16.58 -23.01 -35.17
CA PHE A 167 -17.62 -22.51 -36.05
C PHE A 167 -18.48 -23.66 -36.55
N ASN A 168 -19.79 -23.54 -36.37
CA ASN A 168 -20.79 -24.33 -37.09
C ASN A 168 -21.21 -23.54 -38.34
N HIS A 169 -21.28 -24.19 -39.50
CA HIS A 169 -21.58 -23.53 -40.77
C HIS A 169 -22.88 -24.09 -41.37
N GLU A 170 -23.84 -23.21 -41.58
CA GLU A 170 -25.14 -23.49 -42.18
C GLU A 170 -25.20 -22.87 -43.59
N ALA A 171 -26.30 -23.03 -44.32
CA ALA A 171 -26.39 -22.60 -45.71
C ALA A 171 -26.31 -21.08 -45.90
N ASP A 172 -26.83 -20.31 -44.95
CA ASP A 172 -26.98 -18.85 -44.99
C ASP A 172 -26.02 -18.10 -44.03
N LYS A 173 -25.53 -18.77 -42.98
CA LYS A 173 -24.76 -18.17 -41.89
C LYS A 173 -23.69 -19.12 -41.33
N HIS A 174 -22.81 -18.58 -40.50
CA HIS A 174 -21.94 -19.34 -39.60
C HIS A 174 -22.15 -18.85 -38.17
N THR A 175 -21.99 -19.76 -37.20
CA THR A 175 -22.26 -19.54 -35.77
C THR A 175 -21.02 -19.91 -34.96
N LEU A 176 -20.52 -18.98 -34.14
CA LEU A 176 -19.44 -19.23 -33.20
C LEU A 176 -20.00 -19.93 -31.97
N VAL A 177 -19.55 -21.16 -31.70
CA VAL A 177 -20.02 -21.98 -30.58
C VAL A 177 -18.99 -21.93 -29.46
N LEU A 178 -19.38 -21.41 -28.29
CA LEU A 178 -18.54 -21.35 -27.07
C LEU A 178 -18.65 -22.65 -26.27
N THR A 179 -17.53 -23.26 -25.91
CA THR A 179 -17.44 -24.57 -25.22
C THR A 179 -16.37 -24.60 -24.12
N ASP A 180 -16.62 -25.29 -23.01
CA ASP A 180 -15.70 -25.49 -21.88
C ASP A 180 -15.64 -26.92 -21.31
N ALA A 181 -16.38 -27.89 -21.86
CA ALA A 181 -16.35 -29.28 -21.44
C ALA A 181 -16.53 -30.25 -22.63
N ALA A 182 -15.86 -31.42 -22.55
CA ALA A 182 -15.87 -32.43 -23.60
C ALA A 182 -17.27 -32.89 -24.04
N THR A 183 -18.24 -32.92 -23.13
CA THR A 183 -19.62 -33.36 -23.37
C THR A 183 -20.47 -32.43 -24.23
N GLN A 184 -19.94 -31.28 -24.64
CA GLN A 184 -20.65 -30.28 -25.47
C GLN A 184 -20.42 -30.49 -26.97
N HIS A 185 -19.41 -31.28 -27.34
CA HIS A 185 -19.15 -31.68 -28.71
C HIS A 185 -20.14 -32.76 -29.15
N GLN A 186 -20.45 -32.78 -30.45
CA GLN A 186 -21.39 -33.71 -31.08
C GLN A 186 -20.83 -34.12 -32.44
N PRO A 187 -21.13 -35.33 -32.94
CA PRO A 187 -20.68 -35.73 -34.26
C PRO A 187 -21.29 -34.88 -35.38
N PHE A 188 -20.58 -34.77 -36.50
CA PHE A 188 -21.16 -34.19 -37.72
C PHE A 188 -22.17 -35.17 -38.29
N SER A 189 -23.39 -34.72 -38.62
CA SER A 189 -24.49 -35.64 -38.92
C SER A 189 -24.26 -36.42 -40.22
N GLY A 190 -24.40 -37.75 -40.14
CA GLY A 190 -24.03 -38.70 -41.20
C GLY A 190 -22.55 -39.11 -41.21
N TYR A 191 -21.76 -38.65 -40.25
CA TYR A 191 -20.33 -38.97 -40.05
C TYR A 191 -20.03 -39.39 -38.60
N GLU A 192 -21.03 -39.94 -37.90
CA GLU A 192 -20.92 -40.42 -36.52
C GLU A 192 -19.86 -41.52 -36.35
N VAL A 193 -19.64 -42.31 -37.42
CA VAL A 193 -18.60 -43.33 -37.54
C VAL A 193 -17.87 -43.09 -38.86
N ILE A 194 -16.53 -43.04 -38.82
CA ILE A 194 -15.69 -42.90 -40.02
C ILE A 194 -14.70 -44.08 -40.08
N PRO A 195 -14.70 -44.88 -41.16
CA PRO A 195 -13.76 -45.98 -41.32
C PRO A 195 -12.37 -45.48 -41.76
N TYR A 196 -11.34 -46.20 -41.31
CA TYR A 196 -10.02 -46.18 -41.95
C TYR A 196 -10.03 -47.10 -43.18
N HIS A 197 -9.66 -46.56 -44.33
CA HIS A 197 -9.57 -47.28 -45.60
C HIS A 197 -8.13 -47.71 -45.88
N GLN A 198 -7.81 -48.94 -45.49
CA GLN A 198 -6.58 -49.59 -45.94
C GLN A 198 -6.67 -49.87 -47.45
N THR A 199 -5.69 -49.39 -48.21
CA THR A 199 -5.57 -49.62 -49.66
C THR A 199 -4.36 -50.50 -49.98
N PRO A 200 -4.45 -51.84 -49.84
CA PRO A 200 -3.38 -52.74 -50.23
C PRO A 200 -2.96 -52.52 -51.69
N SER A 201 -1.65 -52.60 -51.96
CA SER A 201 -1.08 -52.56 -53.31
C SER A 201 -1.39 -51.29 -54.15
N GLY A 202 -1.89 -50.21 -53.55
CA GLY A 202 -2.11 -48.93 -54.23
C GLY A 202 -3.41 -48.83 -55.05
N GLY A 203 -4.42 -49.63 -54.74
CA GLY A 203 -5.78 -49.44 -55.30
C GLY A 203 -6.48 -48.19 -54.75
N SER A 204 -7.42 -47.64 -55.52
CA SER A 204 -8.34 -46.58 -55.07
C SER A 204 -9.59 -47.16 -54.40
N THR A 205 -10.27 -46.36 -53.58
CA THR A 205 -11.63 -46.63 -53.09
C THR A 205 -12.56 -45.48 -53.49
N ASP A 206 -13.81 -45.80 -53.79
CA ASP A 206 -14.87 -44.81 -54.07
C ASP A 206 -15.61 -44.36 -52.79
N GLU A 207 -15.25 -44.92 -51.62
CA GLU A 207 -15.89 -44.63 -50.34
C GLU A 207 -15.13 -43.55 -49.52
N GLU A 208 -15.88 -42.63 -48.92
CA GLU A 208 -15.35 -41.59 -48.02
C GLU A 208 -14.79 -42.23 -46.73
N GLY A 209 -13.56 -41.85 -46.34
CA GLY A 209 -12.92 -42.40 -45.15
C GLY A 209 -11.57 -41.77 -44.83
N ILE A 210 -10.87 -42.32 -43.85
CA ILE A 210 -9.54 -41.89 -43.40
C ILE A 210 -8.48 -42.78 -44.07
N SER A 211 -7.47 -42.17 -44.68
CA SER A 211 -6.43 -42.87 -45.47
C SER A 211 -5.03 -42.76 -44.86
N GLN A 212 -4.81 -41.87 -43.90
CA GLN A 212 -3.59 -41.78 -43.09
C GLN A 212 -3.95 -41.48 -41.63
N TRP A 213 -3.19 -42.07 -40.71
CA TRP A 213 -3.38 -41.94 -39.26
C TRP A 213 -2.01 -42.07 -38.59
N ALA A 214 -1.57 -41.05 -37.86
CA ALA A 214 -0.25 -40.96 -37.26
C ALA A 214 -0.35 -40.34 -35.85
N LEU A 215 0.12 -41.09 -34.84
CA LEU A 215 0.09 -40.67 -33.44
C LEU A 215 1.34 -39.85 -33.10
N GLU A 216 1.18 -38.81 -32.29
CA GLU A 216 2.22 -37.89 -31.85
C GLU A 216 2.08 -37.67 -30.33
N ASP A 217 2.91 -38.35 -29.54
CA ASP A 217 2.98 -38.17 -28.09
C ASP A 217 4.15 -37.23 -27.71
N SER A 218 3.91 -36.27 -26.80
CA SER A 218 4.86 -35.21 -26.43
C SER A 218 5.17 -35.17 -24.91
N VAL A 219 6.36 -34.67 -24.56
CA VAL A 219 6.82 -34.58 -23.15
C VAL A 219 6.42 -33.24 -22.56
N THR A 220 5.22 -33.19 -21.98
CA THR A 220 4.73 -32.00 -21.26
C THR A 220 5.26 -31.89 -19.81
N PRO A 221 5.31 -30.67 -19.23
CA PRO A 221 5.75 -30.46 -17.84
C PRO A 221 4.94 -31.24 -16.80
N GLY A 222 5.55 -31.50 -15.65
CA GLY A 222 5.01 -32.37 -14.60
C GLY A 222 4.25 -31.65 -13.48
N ILE A 223 4.50 -30.35 -13.27
CA ILE A 223 3.77 -29.48 -12.33
C ILE A 223 3.55 -28.11 -13.00
N TYR A 224 2.36 -27.54 -12.78
CA TYR A 224 2.11 -26.11 -12.95
C TYR A 224 1.92 -25.48 -11.57
N SER A 225 2.55 -24.34 -11.32
CA SER A 225 2.43 -23.59 -10.07
C SER A 225 2.22 -22.09 -10.33
N LEU A 226 1.46 -21.43 -9.48
CA LEU A 226 1.16 -19.99 -9.58
C LEU A 226 0.87 -19.39 -8.21
N ASP A 227 1.14 -18.09 -8.07
CA ASP A 227 0.90 -17.33 -6.84
C ASP A 227 0.49 -15.88 -7.18
N ASP A 228 -0.08 -15.15 -6.21
CA ASP A 228 -0.49 -13.75 -6.36
C ASP A 228 -0.52 -13.02 -4.99
N TYR A 229 -0.78 -11.72 -4.96
CA TYR A 229 -0.82 -10.93 -3.72
C TYR A 229 -2.10 -10.08 -3.59
N ASP A 230 -2.94 -10.42 -2.60
CA ASP A 230 -4.05 -9.56 -2.17
C ASP A 230 -3.69 -8.76 -0.92
N PHE A 231 -3.53 -7.44 -1.08
CA PHE A 231 -3.28 -6.50 0.02
C PHE A 231 -4.40 -6.47 1.09
N ARG A 232 -5.60 -6.96 0.77
CA ARG A 232 -6.72 -7.10 1.72
C ARG A 232 -6.53 -8.32 2.65
N LYS A 233 -5.70 -9.27 2.24
CA LYS A 233 -5.39 -10.55 2.90
C LYS A 233 -3.86 -10.78 2.94
N PRO A 234 -3.02 -9.82 3.42
CA PRO A 234 -1.59 -9.74 3.06
C PRO A 234 -0.69 -10.85 3.62
N ASN A 235 -1.23 -11.70 4.52
CA ASN A 235 -0.55 -12.88 5.08
C ASN A 235 -1.19 -14.20 4.60
N ALA A 236 -2.12 -14.16 3.64
CA ALA A 236 -2.74 -15.36 3.09
C ALA A 236 -1.77 -16.07 2.16
N TRP A 237 -1.64 -17.38 2.32
CA TRP A 237 -0.94 -18.24 1.36
C TRP A 237 -1.82 -18.41 0.13
N LEU A 238 -1.42 -17.79 -0.98
CA LEU A 238 -2.16 -17.80 -2.26
C LEU A 238 -1.56 -18.75 -3.29
N PHE A 239 -0.32 -19.22 -3.09
CA PHE A 239 0.35 -20.20 -3.93
C PHE A 239 -0.46 -21.48 -4.06
N GLN A 240 -0.67 -21.90 -5.30
CA GLN A 240 -1.31 -23.14 -5.69
C GLN A 240 -0.45 -23.89 -6.70
N ALA A 241 -0.45 -25.22 -6.63
CA ALA A 241 0.22 -26.08 -7.60
C ALA A 241 -0.67 -27.26 -8.00
N GLN A 242 -0.57 -27.69 -9.25
CA GLN A 242 -1.32 -28.80 -9.84
C GLN A 242 -0.34 -29.75 -10.54
N GLN A 243 -0.40 -31.04 -10.20
CA GLN A 243 0.42 -32.07 -10.85
C GLN A 243 -0.22 -32.48 -12.18
N ASN A 244 0.61 -32.68 -13.21
CA ASN A 244 0.20 -33.25 -14.49
C ASN A 244 0.47 -34.76 -14.51
N PRO A 245 -0.55 -35.63 -14.40
CA PRO A 245 -0.36 -37.08 -14.36
C PRO A 245 0.08 -37.67 -15.71
N ALA A 246 -0.06 -36.92 -16.81
CA ALA A 246 0.35 -37.35 -18.15
C ALA A 246 1.86 -37.19 -18.41
N SER A 247 2.57 -36.41 -17.59
CA SER A 247 4.02 -36.22 -17.77
C SER A 247 4.78 -37.52 -17.48
N PRO A 248 5.69 -37.99 -18.37
CA PRO A 248 6.47 -39.22 -18.14
C PRO A 248 7.37 -39.22 -16.89
N LYS A 249 7.57 -38.05 -16.28
CA LYS A 249 8.20 -37.90 -14.95
C LYS A 249 7.47 -36.81 -14.15
N PRO A 250 6.35 -37.13 -13.48
CA PRO A 250 5.61 -36.15 -12.67
C PRO A 250 6.53 -35.50 -11.63
N GLY A 251 6.42 -34.18 -11.48
CA GLY A 251 7.28 -33.41 -10.55
C GLY A 251 8.75 -33.21 -10.97
N SER A 252 9.20 -33.65 -12.15
CA SER A 252 10.59 -33.39 -12.62
C SER A 252 10.76 -32.11 -13.45
N ILE A 253 9.67 -31.52 -13.93
CA ILE A 253 9.65 -30.25 -14.67
C ILE A 253 8.49 -29.44 -14.07
N ASP A 254 8.79 -28.27 -13.50
CA ASP A 254 7.84 -27.35 -12.88
C ASP A 254 7.81 -26.04 -13.67
N VAL A 255 6.63 -25.44 -13.81
CA VAL A 255 6.39 -24.16 -14.47
C VAL A 255 5.69 -23.24 -13.46
N TYR A 256 6.41 -22.23 -12.99
CA TYR A 256 5.92 -21.24 -12.02
C TYR A 256 5.61 -19.91 -12.69
N ASP A 257 4.33 -19.50 -12.67
CA ASP A 257 3.83 -18.25 -13.25
C ASP A 257 3.50 -17.20 -12.17
N TRP A 258 4.01 -15.97 -12.35
CA TRP A 258 3.69 -14.82 -11.49
C TRP A 258 3.46 -13.53 -12.31
N PRO A 259 2.43 -12.72 -11.99
CA PRO A 259 1.34 -12.98 -11.06
C PRO A 259 0.28 -13.88 -11.71
N GLY A 260 -0.31 -14.81 -10.94
CA GLY A 260 -1.33 -15.76 -11.42
C GLY A 260 -2.69 -15.15 -11.80
N ARG A 261 -2.87 -13.84 -11.64
CA ARG A 261 -4.08 -13.06 -11.99
C ARG A 261 -5.29 -13.36 -11.12
N PHE A 262 -5.11 -13.61 -9.82
CA PHE A 262 -6.20 -13.93 -8.89
C PHE A 262 -6.04 -13.28 -7.51
N VAL A 263 -7.10 -13.38 -6.69
CA VAL A 263 -7.16 -12.85 -5.30
C VAL A 263 -7.83 -13.81 -4.31
N GLU A 264 -8.24 -14.99 -4.77
CA GLU A 264 -8.88 -16.05 -3.96
C GLU A 264 -8.44 -17.44 -4.44
N THR A 265 -8.25 -18.37 -3.51
CA THR A 265 -7.63 -19.68 -3.76
C THR A 265 -8.41 -20.54 -4.77
N GLY A 266 -9.75 -20.51 -4.75
CA GLY A 266 -10.55 -21.26 -5.73
C GLY A 266 -10.33 -20.82 -7.19
N HIS A 267 -9.94 -19.56 -7.43
CA HIS A 267 -9.53 -19.10 -8.76
C HIS A 267 -8.10 -19.57 -9.11
N ALA A 268 -7.22 -19.71 -8.11
CA ALA A 268 -5.88 -20.29 -8.30
C ALA A 268 -5.98 -21.77 -8.69
N GLU A 269 -6.80 -22.53 -7.97
CA GLU A 269 -7.12 -23.95 -8.27
C GLU A 269 -7.73 -24.10 -9.68
N PHE A 270 -8.65 -23.20 -10.04
CA PHE A 270 -9.24 -23.18 -11.39
C PHE A 270 -8.17 -22.98 -12.47
N TYR A 271 -7.39 -21.90 -12.42
CA TYR A 271 -6.37 -21.63 -13.44
C TYR A 271 -5.23 -22.66 -13.45
N ALA A 272 -4.83 -23.21 -12.29
CA ALA A 272 -3.87 -24.31 -12.22
C ALA A 272 -4.38 -25.54 -12.99
N ARG A 273 -5.68 -25.84 -12.87
CA ARG A 273 -6.33 -26.94 -13.58
C ARG A 273 -6.46 -26.67 -15.08
N ILE A 274 -6.90 -25.48 -15.51
CA ILE A 274 -6.98 -25.12 -16.94
C ILE A 274 -5.61 -25.29 -17.64
N ARG A 275 -4.52 -24.90 -16.96
CA ARG A 275 -3.14 -25.07 -17.44
C ARG A 275 -2.71 -26.52 -17.56
N GLN A 276 -3.01 -27.33 -16.54
CA GLN A 276 -2.71 -28.76 -16.54
C GLN A 276 -3.55 -29.54 -17.57
N GLU A 277 -4.83 -29.18 -17.75
CA GLU A 277 -5.72 -29.71 -18.80
C GLU A 277 -5.18 -29.33 -20.20
N ARG A 278 -4.65 -28.11 -20.40
CA ARG A 278 -4.02 -27.74 -21.68
C ARG A 278 -2.83 -28.62 -22.05
N TRP A 279 -2.03 -29.06 -21.07
CA TRP A 279 -0.96 -30.03 -21.34
C TRP A 279 -1.48 -31.41 -21.72
N GLN A 280 -2.68 -31.83 -21.30
CA GLN A 280 -3.26 -33.10 -21.78
C GLN A 280 -3.58 -33.04 -23.29
N VAL A 281 -3.98 -31.87 -23.80
CA VAL A 281 -4.21 -31.59 -25.23
C VAL A 281 -2.90 -31.50 -26.03
N GLU A 282 -1.77 -31.23 -25.37
CA GLU A 282 -0.44 -31.19 -25.98
C GLU A 282 0.27 -32.55 -25.91
N HIS A 283 0.00 -33.34 -24.85
CA HIS A 283 0.66 -34.62 -24.58
C HIS A 283 0.35 -35.70 -25.62
N GLN A 284 -0.86 -35.75 -26.15
CA GLN A 284 -1.26 -36.70 -27.18
C GLN A 284 -2.08 -36.00 -28.26
N GLN A 285 -1.54 -35.95 -29.47
CA GLN A 285 -2.24 -35.50 -30.67
C GLN A 285 -2.10 -36.55 -31.77
N ILE A 286 -3.05 -36.57 -32.69
CA ILE A 286 -3.04 -37.51 -33.80
C ILE A 286 -3.28 -36.71 -35.09
N GLN A 287 -2.38 -36.86 -36.05
CA GLN A 287 -2.47 -36.26 -37.38
C GLN A 287 -3.04 -37.31 -38.35
N ALA A 288 -3.97 -36.89 -39.20
CA ALA A 288 -4.68 -37.78 -40.11
C ALA A 288 -5.03 -37.10 -41.44
N THR A 289 -5.28 -37.92 -42.47
CA THR A 289 -5.77 -37.45 -43.77
C THR A 289 -7.02 -38.24 -44.15
N ALA A 290 -8.05 -37.56 -44.64
CA ALA A 290 -9.32 -38.15 -45.03
C ALA A 290 -9.87 -37.56 -46.34
N THR A 291 -10.73 -38.33 -47.00
CA THR A 291 -11.67 -37.86 -48.03
C THR A 291 -13.02 -37.45 -47.42
N ALA A 292 -13.32 -37.89 -46.19
CA ALA A 292 -14.59 -37.68 -45.51
C ALA A 292 -14.94 -36.19 -45.30
N ALA A 293 -16.04 -35.73 -45.91
CA ALA A 293 -16.44 -34.32 -45.91
C ALA A 293 -16.88 -33.80 -44.52
N GLY A 294 -17.32 -34.68 -43.62
CA GLY A 294 -17.76 -34.34 -42.25
C GLY A 294 -16.64 -33.92 -41.28
N ILE A 295 -15.36 -34.01 -41.66
CA ILE A 295 -14.23 -33.62 -40.81
C ILE A 295 -14.19 -32.10 -40.62
N ALA A 296 -14.71 -31.62 -39.48
CA ALA A 296 -14.84 -30.21 -39.12
C ALA A 296 -14.46 -29.97 -37.64
N PRO A 297 -13.72 -28.91 -37.29
CA PRO A 297 -13.29 -28.66 -35.90
C PRO A 297 -14.46 -28.48 -34.93
N GLY A 298 -14.33 -29.05 -33.72
CA GLY A 298 -15.38 -29.02 -32.69
C GLY A 298 -16.41 -30.15 -32.78
N HIS A 299 -16.36 -30.99 -33.81
CA HIS A 299 -17.16 -32.22 -33.92
C HIS A 299 -16.38 -33.47 -33.48
N THR A 300 -17.10 -34.47 -32.98
CA THR A 300 -16.53 -35.82 -32.74
C THR A 300 -16.80 -36.78 -33.89
N PHE A 301 -16.11 -37.92 -33.90
CA PHE A 301 -16.46 -39.09 -34.70
C PHE A 301 -15.88 -40.36 -34.06
N THR A 302 -16.45 -41.53 -34.35
CA THR A 302 -15.88 -42.82 -33.97
C THR A 302 -14.99 -43.36 -35.10
N LEU A 303 -13.70 -43.57 -34.83
CA LEU A 303 -12.80 -44.27 -35.75
C LEU A 303 -13.06 -45.78 -35.72
N THR A 304 -13.15 -46.40 -36.89
CA THR A 304 -13.22 -47.87 -37.05
C THR A 304 -12.20 -48.38 -38.06
N ASN A 305 -11.84 -49.66 -37.97
CA ASN A 305 -10.81 -50.33 -38.79
C ASN A 305 -9.40 -49.68 -38.69
N ALA A 306 -9.09 -49.00 -37.59
CA ALA A 306 -7.84 -48.26 -37.41
C ALA A 306 -6.57 -49.12 -37.62
N PRO A 307 -5.44 -48.56 -38.09
CA PRO A 307 -4.21 -49.31 -38.39
C PRO A 307 -3.66 -50.11 -37.20
N PHE A 308 -3.86 -49.59 -35.99
CA PHE A 308 -3.61 -50.29 -34.73
C PHE A 308 -4.95 -50.46 -34.01
N PHE A 309 -5.24 -51.67 -33.52
CA PHE A 309 -6.55 -51.99 -32.96
C PHE A 309 -6.90 -51.14 -31.72
N SER A 310 -5.88 -50.69 -30.97
CA SER A 310 -5.96 -49.75 -29.85
C SER A 310 -6.65 -48.43 -30.17
N ASP A 311 -6.63 -48.02 -31.45
CA ASP A 311 -6.98 -46.67 -31.87
C ASP A 311 -8.43 -46.57 -32.38
N ASN A 312 -9.22 -47.66 -32.23
CA ASN A 312 -10.65 -47.63 -32.51
C ASN A 312 -11.36 -47.00 -31.31
N GLY A 313 -11.83 -45.77 -31.45
CA GLY A 313 -12.38 -44.96 -30.37
C GLY A 313 -13.03 -43.67 -30.87
N GLU A 314 -13.54 -42.85 -29.95
CA GLU A 314 -14.12 -41.55 -30.29
C GLU A 314 -13.07 -40.43 -30.18
N TYR A 315 -13.01 -39.57 -31.19
CA TYR A 315 -12.03 -38.50 -31.32
C TYR A 315 -12.72 -37.16 -31.60
N LEU A 316 -12.19 -36.08 -31.02
CA LEU A 316 -12.58 -34.69 -31.26
C LEU A 316 -11.65 -34.06 -32.30
N VAL A 317 -12.19 -33.53 -33.40
CA VAL A 317 -11.42 -32.77 -34.39
C VAL A 317 -11.04 -31.41 -33.82
N THR A 318 -9.74 -31.15 -33.67
CA THR A 318 -9.21 -29.91 -33.12
C THR A 318 -8.74 -28.94 -34.20
N ALA A 319 -8.31 -29.44 -35.36
CA ALA A 319 -7.95 -28.65 -36.54
C ALA A 319 -8.22 -29.42 -37.84
N ALA A 320 -8.51 -28.72 -38.92
CA ALA A 320 -8.70 -29.28 -40.26
C ALA A 320 -8.22 -28.31 -41.35
N GLY A 321 -7.32 -28.79 -42.21
CA GLY A 321 -6.80 -28.14 -43.40
C GLY A 321 -7.45 -28.73 -44.65
N TYR A 322 -8.16 -27.89 -45.39
CA TYR A 322 -8.89 -28.29 -46.59
C TYR A 322 -8.04 -28.14 -47.84
N HIS A 323 -8.09 -29.17 -48.68
CA HIS A 323 -7.46 -29.24 -50.00
C HIS A 323 -8.49 -29.80 -50.99
N LEU A 324 -9.44 -28.94 -51.36
CA LEU A 324 -10.53 -29.28 -52.27
C LEU A 324 -10.29 -28.65 -53.65
N GLU A 325 -10.25 -29.44 -54.71
CA GLU A 325 -10.20 -29.00 -56.10
C GLU A 325 -11.18 -29.82 -56.96
N GLU A 326 -11.94 -29.14 -57.81
CA GLU A 326 -12.84 -29.76 -58.77
C GLU A 326 -12.24 -29.76 -60.18
N ASN A 327 -12.45 -30.85 -60.92
CA ASN A 327 -12.01 -30.96 -62.31
C ASN A 327 -12.54 -29.81 -63.20
N ARG A 328 -11.82 -29.46 -64.25
CA ARG A 328 -12.10 -28.25 -65.04
C ARG A 328 -13.42 -28.38 -65.81
N TYR A 329 -14.13 -27.27 -66.02
CA TYR A 329 -15.40 -27.22 -66.78
C TYR A 329 -15.20 -27.37 -68.31
N ALA A 330 -14.27 -28.21 -68.74
CA ALA A 330 -13.91 -28.49 -70.13
C ALA A 330 -13.46 -29.96 -70.25
N SER A 331 -13.76 -30.61 -71.38
CA SER A 331 -13.40 -32.00 -71.63
C SER A 331 -11.89 -32.17 -71.86
N GLY A 332 -11.19 -32.78 -70.90
CA GLY A 332 -9.75 -33.06 -70.95
C GLY A 332 -9.26 -33.61 -69.60
N GLU A 333 -7.95 -33.83 -69.46
CA GLU A 333 -7.35 -34.30 -68.20
C GLU A 333 -7.50 -33.27 -67.06
N GLY A 334 -7.83 -33.78 -65.87
CA GLY A 334 -7.93 -33.00 -64.65
C GLY A 334 -8.56 -33.82 -63.53
N GLU A 335 -7.81 -34.04 -62.45
CA GLU A 335 -8.27 -34.75 -61.26
C GLU A 335 -9.19 -33.86 -60.41
N THR A 336 -10.21 -34.46 -59.77
CA THR A 336 -10.89 -33.86 -58.62
C THR A 336 -10.17 -34.36 -57.36
N ILE A 337 -9.80 -33.45 -56.47
CA ILE A 337 -9.08 -33.75 -55.23
C ILE A 337 -9.97 -33.31 -54.08
N HIS A 338 -10.51 -34.26 -53.31
CA HIS A 338 -11.21 -33.97 -52.05
C HIS A 338 -10.36 -34.51 -50.90
N ARG A 339 -9.49 -33.66 -50.34
CA ARG A 339 -8.57 -34.01 -49.24
C ARG A 339 -8.79 -33.07 -48.05
N THR A 340 -8.85 -33.64 -46.86
CA THR A 340 -8.77 -32.93 -45.58
C THR A 340 -7.64 -33.53 -44.75
N ASP A 341 -6.68 -32.71 -44.35
CA ASP A 341 -5.64 -33.06 -43.37
C ASP A 341 -6.03 -32.49 -42.01
N PHE A 342 -6.07 -33.30 -40.96
CA PHE A 342 -6.71 -32.90 -39.71
C PHE A 342 -5.98 -33.44 -38.47
N THR A 343 -6.16 -32.72 -37.37
CA THR A 343 -5.62 -33.06 -36.05
C THR A 343 -6.77 -33.41 -35.13
N VAL A 344 -6.60 -34.47 -34.33
CA VAL A 344 -7.58 -34.90 -33.32
C VAL A 344 -6.94 -35.15 -31.95
N ILE A 345 -7.79 -35.14 -30.93
CA ILE A 345 -7.50 -35.69 -29.59
C ILE A 345 -8.61 -36.69 -29.20
N PRO A 346 -8.39 -37.64 -28.27
CA PRO A 346 -9.46 -38.51 -27.77
C PRO A 346 -10.60 -37.68 -27.17
N SER A 347 -11.86 -38.04 -27.43
CA SER A 347 -13.02 -37.20 -27.05
C SER A 347 -13.14 -36.94 -25.53
N ALA A 348 -12.60 -37.84 -24.70
CA ALA A 348 -12.57 -37.71 -23.25
C ALA A 348 -11.59 -36.63 -22.74
N VAL A 349 -10.66 -36.12 -23.57
CA VAL A 349 -9.74 -35.04 -23.21
C VAL A 349 -10.44 -33.70 -23.40
N VAL A 350 -10.57 -32.92 -22.33
CA VAL A 350 -11.20 -31.59 -22.40
C VAL A 350 -10.28 -30.63 -23.15
N TYR A 351 -10.70 -30.21 -24.36
CA TYR A 351 -9.93 -29.25 -25.12
C TYR A 351 -9.82 -27.90 -24.37
N ARG A 352 -8.58 -27.45 -24.15
CA ARG A 352 -8.27 -26.08 -23.71
C ARG A 352 -7.47 -25.36 -24.79
N PRO A 353 -7.76 -24.07 -25.05
CA PRO A 353 -6.96 -23.24 -25.95
C PRO A 353 -5.52 -23.11 -25.45
N LEU A 354 -4.57 -23.00 -26.38
CA LEU A 354 -3.21 -22.57 -26.05
C LEU A 354 -3.24 -21.07 -25.67
N GLN A 355 -2.51 -20.66 -24.63
CA GLN A 355 -2.28 -19.22 -24.38
C GLN A 355 -1.26 -18.68 -25.37
N SER A 356 -1.77 -18.27 -26.54
CA SER A 356 -1.02 -17.68 -27.63
C SER A 356 -1.09 -16.15 -27.62
N THR A 357 -2.16 -15.59 -27.05
CA THR A 357 -2.47 -14.17 -27.13
C THR A 357 -1.80 -13.42 -25.98
N ALA A 358 -0.76 -12.66 -26.31
CA ALA A 358 0.03 -11.93 -25.32
C ALA A 358 -0.81 -10.93 -24.51
N TRP A 359 -0.74 -10.99 -23.19
CA TRP A 359 -1.41 -10.03 -22.32
C TRP A 359 -0.82 -8.61 -22.51
N PRO A 360 -1.64 -7.56 -22.69
CA PRO A 360 -1.15 -6.20 -22.90
C PRO A 360 -0.35 -5.70 -21.70
N ARG A 361 0.59 -4.80 -21.96
CA ARG A 361 1.37 -4.13 -20.92
C ARG A 361 1.43 -2.62 -21.14
N THR A 362 1.46 -1.89 -20.04
CA THR A 362 1.86 -0.48 -20.02
C THR A 362 3.38 -0.37 -19.97
N TYR A 363 3.96 0.61 -20.68
CA TYR A 363 5.42 0.81 -20.74
C TYR A 363 5.94 1.92 -19.80
N GLY A 364 5.08 2.38 -18.88
CA GLY A 364 5.39 3.43 -17.92
C GLY A 364 4.12 4.04 -17.31
N PRO A 365 4.28 4.93 -16.30
CA PRO A 365 3.16 5.58 -15.64
C PRO A 365 2.44 6.57 -16.56
N GLN A 366 1.18 6.81 -16.24
CA GLN A 366 0.26 7.73 -16.92
C GLN A 366 -0.30 8.72 -15.91
N THR A 367 -0.84 9.86 -16.35
CA THR A 367 -1.68 10.67 -15.45
C THR A 367 -3.17 10.34 -15.61
N ALA A 368 -3.92 10.54 -14.54
CA ALA A 368 -5.37 10.38 -14.49
C ALA A 368 -5.97 11.42 -13.54
N LYS A 369 -7.25 11.75 -13.75
CA LYS A 369 -7.99 12.68 -12.87
C LYS A 369 -8.72 11.92 -11.78
N VAL A 370 -8.64 12.35 -10.53
CA VAL A 370 -9.38 11.76 -9.41
C VAL A 370 -10.86 12.12 -9.50
N VAL A 371 -11.74 11.12 -9.30
CA VAL A 371 -13.20 11.24 -9.46
C VAL A 371 -13.97 10.64 -8.28
N GLY A 372 -15.21 11.08 -8.12
CA GLY A 372 -16.12 10.64 -7.06
C GLY A 372 -17.58 11.02 -7.38
N PRO A 373 -18.52 10.79 -6.43
CA PRO A 373 -19.91 11.16 -6.59
C PRO A 373 -20.10 12.68 -6.75
N GLN A 374 -21.17 13.08 -7.43
CA GLN A 374 -21.47 14.50 -7.64
C GLN A 374 -21.59 15.27 -6.32
N GLY A 375 -20.79 16.32 -6.16
CA GLY A 375 -20.78 17.20 -4.98
C GLY A 375 -19.87 16.75 -3.84
N GLU A 376 -19.23 15.57 -3.91
CA GLU A 376 -18.25 15.14 -2.92
C GLU A 376 -16.83 15.53 -3.35
N SER A 377 -16.11 16.26 -2.50
CA SER A 377 -14.75 16.73 -2.75
C SER A 377 -13.65 15.74 -2.34
N ILE A 378 -13.96 14.73 -1.51
CA ILE A 378 -13.04 13.67 -1.07
C ILE A 378 -13.73 12.31 -1.09
N TRP A 379 -13.44 11.48 -2.10
CA TRP A 379 -13.99 10.13 -2.22
C TRP A 379 -12.92 9.06 -1.96
N THR A 380 -13.00 8.40 -0.81
CA THR A 380 -12.01 7.40 -0.36
C THR A 380 -12.65 6.25 0.42
N ASP A 381 -12.01 5.08 0.35
CA ASP A 381 -12.39 3.91 1.17
C ASP A 381 -11.53 3.75 2.44
N LYS A 382 -11.80 2.68 3.21
CA LYS A 382 -11.10 2.32 4.46
C LYS A 382 -9.60 2.02 4.31
N TYR A 383 -9.08 1.91 3.08
CA TYR A 383 -7.67 1.67 2.78
C TYR A 383 -6.98 2.91 2.19
N GLY A 384 -7.64 4.07 2.16
CA GLY A 384 -7.11 5.30 1.55
C GLY A 384 -7.07 5.25 0.02
N ARG A 385 -7.88 4.38 -0.60
CA ARG A 385 -7.97 4.25 -2.07
C ARG A 385 -8.91 5.30 -2.63
N VAL A 386 -8.62 5.81 -3.82
CA VAL A 386 -9.50 6.73 -4.57
C VAL A 386 -9.94 6.09 -5.89
N LYS A 387 -10.84 6.75 -6.62
CA LYS A 387 -11.18 6.39 -8.01
C LYS A 387 -10.65 7.42 -8.98
N VAL A 388 -10.40 7.02 -10.22
CA VAL A 388 -9.83 7.87 -11.28
C VAL A 388 -10.60 7.75 -12.59
N LYS A 389 -10.46 8.75 -13.45
CA LYS A 389 -10.71 8.65 -14.88
C LYS A 389 -9.40 8.82 -15.64
N PHE A 390 -9.04 7.81 -16.43
CA PHE A 390 -7.91 7.90 -17.37
C PHE A 390 -8.28 8.77 -18.58
N HIS A 391 -7.31 9.52 -19.11
CA HIS A 391 -7.53 10.44 -20.23
C HIS A 391 -7.96 9.73 -21.53
N TRP A 392 -7.62 8.46 -21.68
CA TRP A 392 -8.01 7.63 -22.82
C TRP A 392 -9.40 6.99 -22.69
N ASP A 393 -10.03 7.02 -21.51
CA ASP A 393 -11.35 6.41 -21.33
C ASP A 393 -12.46 7.33 -21.90
N ARG A 394 -12.95 6.92 -23.06
CA ARG A 394 -14.02 7.58 -23.81
C ARG A 394 -15.43 7.22 -23.33
N LEU A 395 -15.57 6.17 -22.53
CA LEU A 395 -16.87 5.64 -22.05
C LEU A 395 -17.14 6.01 -20.58
N ALA A 396 -16.10 6.21 -19.77
CA ALA A 396 -16.24 6.69 -18.39
C ALA A 396 -16.92 8.07 -18.33
N LYS A 397 -17.97 8.15 -17.51
CA LYS A 397 -18.75 9.38 -17.26
C LYS A 397 -17.94 10.47 -16.54
N GLY A 398 -16.88 10.10 -15.81
CA GLY A 398 -16.14 11.01 -14.93
C GLY A 398 -16.68 11.08 -13.49
N ASP A 399 -17.57 10.16 -13.13
CA ASP A 399 -18.10 9.93 -11.78
C ASP A 399 -17.38 8.74 -11.10
N ASP A 400 -17.87 8.29 -9.95
CA ASP A 400 -17.33 7.14 -9.22
C ASP A 400 -17.57 5.78 -9.90
N THR A 401 -18.19 5.72 -11.08
CA THR A 401 -18.24 4.49 -11.90
C THR A 401 -17.02 4.35 -12.82
N SER A 402 -16.19 5.39 -12.97
CA SER A 402 -15.10 5.46 -13.96
C SER A 402 -13.95 4.45 -13.75
N SER A 403 -13.73 3.95 -12.53
CA SER A 403 -12.68 2.94 -12.25
C SER A 403 -12.97 2.09 -11.02
N CYS A 404 -12.15 1.06 -10.84
CA CYS A 404 -11.97 0.38 -9.56
C CYS A 404 -11.32 1.31 -8.51
N TRP A 405 -11.23 0.83 -7.27
CA TRP A 405 -10.56 1.53 -6.17
C TRP A 405 -9.03 1.37 -6.24
N VAL A 406 -8.36 2.44 -6.66
CA VAL A 406 -6.90 2.51 -6.89
C VAL A 406 -6.16 2.85 -5.58
N ARG A 407 -5.13 2.07 -5.24
CA ARG A 407 -4.28 2.34 -4.06
C ARG A 407 -3.42 3.58 -4.27
N VAL A 408 -3.27 4.38 -3.21
CA VAL A 408 -2.47 5.61 -3.23
C VAL A 408 -1.17 5.41 -2.44
N SER A 409 -0.05 5.79 -3.04
CA SER A 409 1.25 5.84 -2.38
C SER A 409 1.32 6.98 -1.36
N SER A 410 1.89 6.67 -0.20
CA SER A 410 2.13 7.58 0.90
C SER A 410 3.63 7.75 1.12
N ALA A 411 4.08 8.97 1.42
CA ALA A 411 5.49 9.27 1.68
C ALA A 411 6.08 8.47 2.86
N TRP A 412 5.23 8.01 3.78
CA TRP A 412 5.57 7.07 4.85
C TRP A 412 4.32 6.29 5.25
N ALA A 413 4.39 4.95 5.29
CA ALA A 413 3.29 4.09 5.74
C ALA A 413 3.82 2.96 6.62
N GLY A 414 3.23 2.78 7.79
CA GLY A 414 3.56 1.73 8.77
C GLY A 414 2.32 1.16 9.44
N GLN A 415 2.52 0.25 10.39
CA GLN A 415 1.44 -0.44 11.09
C GLN A 415 0.74 0.50 12.10
N GLY A 416 -0.24 1.27 11.62
CA GLY A 416 -1.00 2.23 12.43
C GLY A 416 -0.37 3.63 12.56
N TYR A 417 0.65 3.93 11.75
CA TYR A 417 1.34 5.23 11.73
C TYR A 417 1.87 5.56 10.33
N GLY A 418 2.21 6.83 10.08
CA GLY A 418 2.72 7.31 8.79
C GLY A 418 2.09 8.65 8.38
N GLY A 419 2.32 9.05 7.12
CA GLY A 419 1.68 10.21 6.51
C GLY A 419 0.55 9.79 5.58
N VAL A 420 -0.63 10.40 5.74
CA VAL A 420 -1.82 10.14 4.89
C VAL A 420 -2.25 11.44 4.22
N GLN A 421 -2.30 11.43 2.89
CA GLN A 421 -2.65 12.57 2.05
C GLN A 421 -3.58 12.09 0.93
N ILE A 422 -4.87 12.01 1.21
CA ILE A 422 -5.88 11.51 0.27
C ILE A 422 -6.04 12.52 -0.89
N PRO A 423 -5.84 12.11 -2.16
CA PRO A 423 -6.15 12.94 -3.32
C PRO A 423 -7.62 13.32 -3.37
N ARG A 424 -7.93 14.56 -3.74
CA ARG A 424 -9.30 15.10 -3.82
C ARG A 424 -9.90 14.90 -5.20
N VAL A 425 -11.22 14.88 -5.26
CA VAL A 425 -11.96 14.87 -6.53
C VAL A 425 -11.62 16.13 -7.30
N GLY A 426 -10.99 15.97 -8.47
CA GLY A 426 -10.40 17.08 -9.23
C GLY A 426 -8.89 16.97 -9.43
N ASP A 427 -8.15 16.40 -8.48
CA ASP A 427 -6.68 16.31 -8.50
C ASP A 427 -6.16 15.48 -9.70
N GLU A 428 -4.97 15.81 -10.19
CA GLU A 428 -4.25 14.98 -11.16
C GLU A 428 -3.20 14.10 -10.45
N VAL A 429 -3.32 12.80 -10.67
CA VAL A 429 -2.49 11.75 -10.05
C VAL A 429 -1.68 11.01 -11.09
N VAL A 430 -0.46 10.62 -10.71
CA VAL A 430 0.39 9.73 -11.50
C VAL A 430 0.04 8.29 -11.12
N VAL A 431 -0.41 7.51 -12.10
CA VAL A 431 -0.80 6.10 -11.98
C VAL A 431 0.23 5.24 -12.69
N ASP A 432 0.85 4.35 -11.93
CA ASP A 432 1.68 3.25 -12.44
C ASP A 432 0.88 1.93 -12.39
N PHE A 433 1.42 0.86 -12.95
CA PHE A 433 0.72 -0.42 -13.12
C PHE A 433 1.61 -1.58 -12.64
N ILE A 434 1.11 -2.40 -11.70
CA ILE A 434 1.92 -3.46 -11.08
C ILE A 434 2.28 -4.50 -12.15
N ASN A 435 3.58 -4.77 -12.35
CA ASN A 435 4.12 -5.60 -13.45
C ASN A 435 3.77 -5.08 -14.86
N GLY A 436 3.43 -3.78 -14.98
CA GLY A 436 2.90 -3.18 -16.21
C GLY A 436 1.49 -3.65 -16.58
N ASP A 437 0.76 -4.31 -15.67
CA ASP A 437 -0.54 -4.93 -15.93
C ASP A 437 -1.67 -3.88 -15.91
N PRO A 438 -2.39 -3.63 -17.03
CA PRO A 438 -3.44 -2.60 -17.09
C PRO A 438 -4.56 -2.78 -16.06
N ASP A 439 -4.80 -4.02 -15.62
CA ASP A 439 -5.79 -4.38 -14.60
C ASP A 439 -5.36 -4.00 -13.16
N ARG A 440 -4.10 -3.59 -12.94
CA ARG A 440 -3.50 -3.36 -11.61
C ARG A 440 -2.94 -1.94 -11.42
N PRO A 441 -3.77 -0.89 -11.56
CA PRO A 441 -3.33 0.48 -11.33
C PRO A 441 -2.97 0.75 -9.86
N ILE A 442 -1.95 1.59 -9.65
CA ILE A 442 -1.53 2.12 -8.35
C ILE A 442 -1.06 3.57 -8.52
N ILE A 443 -1.59 4.49 -7.72
CA ILE A 443 -1.19 5.91 -7.73
C ILE A 443 0.16 6.04 -7.01
N THR A 444 1.18 6.45 -7.75
CA THR A 444 2.56 6.63 -7.25
C THR A 444 2.91 8.08 -6.95
N GLY A 445 2.20 9.05 -7.54
CA GLY A 445 2.47 10.49 -7.37
C GLY A 445 1.26 11.39 -7.61
N ARG A 446 1.49 12.70 -7.48
CA ARG A 446 0.53 13.80 -7.73
C ARG A 446 1.25 14.89 -8.52
N VAL A 447 0.55 15.60 -9.39
CA VAL A 447 1.11 16.73 -10.17
C VAL A 447 0.18 17.94 -10.14
N TYR A 448 0.76 19.13 -10.25
CA TYR A 448 0.04 20.39 -10.46
C TYR A 448 -0.11 20.67 -11.95
N ASN A 449 -1.14 21.42 -12.34
CA ASN A 449 -1.43 21.83 -13.72
C ASN A 449 -2.15 23.20 -13.73
N ASP A 450 -2.45 23.76 -14.89
CA ASP A 450 -3.06 25.10 -15.01
C ASP A 450 -4.42 25.26 -14.30
N ALA A 451 -5.17 24.16 -14.08
CA ALA A 451 -6.43 24.18 -13.32
C ALA A 451 -6.21 23.98 -11.81
N SER A 452 -5.13 23.32 -11.42
CA SER A 452 -4.72 23.01 -10.05
C SER A 452 -3.28 23.44 -9.84
N MET A 453 -3.07 24.76 -9.69
CA MET A 453 -1.75 25.37 -9.55
C MET A 453 -1.14 25.15 -8.14
N PRO A 454 0.21 25.24 -8.00
CA PRO A 454 0.87 25.20 -6.69
C PRO A 454 0.38 26.29 -5.73
N PRO A 455 0.42 26.08 -4.39
CA PRO A 455 -0.06 27.07 -3.41
C PRO A 455 0.81 28.33 -3.31
N TRP A 456 2.02 28.32 -3.88
CA TRP A 456 2.96 29.44 -3.86
C TRP A 456 3.09 30.06 -5.25
N ALA A 457 3.27 31.39 -5.31
CA ALA A 457 3.42 32.14 -6.56
C ALA A 457 4.78 31.89 -7.25
N LEU A 458 4.93 30.73 -7.89
CA LEU A 458 6.13 30.37 -8.66
C LEU A 458 6.18 31.14 -9.99
N PRO A 459 7.38 31.49 -10.51
CA PRO A 459 8.70 31.21 -9.93
C PRO A 459 9.15 32.21 -8.83
N ALA A 460 8.38 33.26 -8.54
CA ALA A 460 8.80 34.30 -7.58
C ALA A 460 9.00 33.77 -6.14
N ALA A 461 8.27 32.72 -5.75
CA ALA A 461 8.38 32.03 -4.47
C ALA A 461 9.26 30.75 -4.51
N ALA A 462 10.24 30.66 -5.41
CA ALA A 462 11.05 29.44 -5.60
C ALA A 462 11.89 28.99 -4.37
N THR A 463 12.07 29.87 -3.37
CA THR A 463 12.73 29.56 -2.08
C THR A 463 11.76 29.10 -0.99
N GLN A 464 10.47 28.93 -1.30
CA GLN A 464 9.44 28.50 -0.35
C GLN A 464 9.06 27.03 -0.54
N MET A 465 9.10 26.27 0.55
CA MET A 465 8.65 24.86 0.59
C MET A 465 7.75 24.58 1.80
N GLY A 466 7.08 23.42 1.79
CA GLY A 466 6.27 22.95 2.92
C GLY A 466 4.91 22.40 2.49
N PHE A 467 3.97 22.42 3.43
CA PHE A 467 2.64 21.82 3.27
C PHE A 467 1.55 22.87 3.52
N MET A 468 0.60 22.99 2.60
CA MET A 468 -0.64 23.74 2.78
C MET A 468 -1.82 22.78 2.62
N SER A 469 -2.73 22.80 3.59
CA SER A 469 -4.00 22.10 3.54
C SER A 469 -5.14 23.05 3.19
N ARG A 470 -6.27 22.51 2.73
CA ARG A 470 -7.50 23.25 2.44
C ARG A 470 -8.63 22.69 3.31
N THR A 471 -9.37 23.53 4.03
CA THR A 471 -10.59 23.09 4.74
C THR A 471 -11.53 22.38 3.75
N LYS A 472 -12.20 21.29 4.15
CA LYS A 472 -13.16 20.63 3.25
C LYS A 472 -14.26 21.63 2.90
N ASP A 473 -14.49 21.82 1.61
CA ASP A 473 -15.51 22.73 1.06
C ASP A 473 -15.35 24.21 1.50
N GLY A 474 -14.13 24.61 1.92
CA GLY A 474 -13.77 25.98 2.33
C GLY A 474 -13.08 26.82 1.24
N SER A 475 -12.88 28.12 1.52
CA SER A 475 -12.30 29.09 0.58
C SER A 475 -10.77 28.98 0.44
N VAL A 476 -10.19 29.80 -0.46
CA VAL A 476 -8.74 29.95 -0.63
C VAL A 476 -8.00 30.45 0.62
N ASP A 477 -8.71 31.07 1.57
CA ASP A 477 -8.14 31.57 2.82
C ASP A 477 -8.17 30.50 3.94
N ASN A 478 -9.09 29.53 3.86
CA ASN A 478 -9.29 28.52 4.91
C ASN A 478 -8.25 27.38 4.80
N ALA A 479 -7.21 27.44 5.63
CA ALA A 479 -6.02 26.58 5.52
C ALA A 479 -5.28 26.38 6.85
N ASN A 480 -4.76 25.16 7.07
CA ASN A 480 -3.62 24.93 7.97
C ASN A 480 -2.36 24.78 7.12
N ALA A 481 -1.24 25.39 7.54
CA ALA A 481 0.00 25.38 6.78
C ALA A 481 1.25 25.28 7.68
N LEU A 482 2.28 24.64 7.15
CA LEU A 482 3.66 24.67 7.63
C LEU A 482 4.54 25.03 6.43
N ARG A 483 5.17 26.21 6.45
CA ARG A 483 6.04 26.70 5.37
C ARG A 483 7.43 27.03 5.91
N PHE A 484 8.43 26.72 5.10
CA PHE A 484 9.81 27.17 5.24
C PHE A 484 10.13 28.12 4.08
N GLU A 485 10.82 29.21 4.38
CA GLU A 485 11.36 30.19 3.43
C GLU A 485 12.88 30.20 3.61
N ASP A 486 13.61 29.79 2.58
CA ASP A 486 15.09 29.63 2.59
C ASP A 486 15.82 30.84 1.96
N LYS A 487 15.10 31.95 1.75
CA LYS A 487 15.68 33.19 1.23
C LYS A 487 16.63 33.82 2.24
N ALA A 488 17.92 33.82 1.92
CA ALA A 488 18.99 34.35 2.75
C ALA A 488 18.73 35.77 3.30
N GLY A 489 18.83 35.94 4.62
CA GLY A 489 18.53 37.19 5.34
C GLY A 489 17.04 37.53 5.48
N ALA A 490 16.15 36.61 5.11
CA ALA A 490 14.70 36.71 5.23
C ALA A 490 14.05 35.35 5.60
N GLU A 491 14.84 34.46 6.20
CA GLU A 491 14.47 33.08 6.51
C GLU A 491 13.29 33.01 7.49
N GLN A 492 12.32 32.13 7.22
CA GLN A 492 11.12 32.03 8.05
C GLN A 492 10.56 30.61 8.11
N VAL A 493 10.28 30.15 9.34
CA VAL A 493 9.31 29.08 9.59
C VAL A 493 7.96 29.73 9.89
N TRP A 494 6.93 29.40 9.11
CA TRP A 494 5.57 29.89 9.30
C TRP A 494 4.62 28.72 9.56
N ILE A 495 3.85 28.84 10.65
CA ILE A 495 2.85 27.86 11.07
C ILE A 495 1.50 28.57 11.15
N GLN A 496 0.52 28.10 10.39
CA GLN A 496 -0.87 28.53 10.50
C GLN A 496 -1.74 27.33 10.89
N ALA A 497 -2.57 27.52 11.91
CA ALA A 497 -3.71 26.67 12.21
C ALA A 497 -5.00 27.46 11.95
N GLU A 498 -5.93 26.87 11.22
CA GLU A 498 -7.23 27.47 10.85
C GLU A 498 -8.13 27.72 12.07
N ARG A 499 -7.95 26.93 13.14
CA ARG A 499 -8.88 26.90 14.28
C ARG A 499 -8.20 26.67 15.63
N ASN A 500 -7.71 25.44 15.87
CA ASN A 500 -7.04 25.02 17.10
C ASN A 500 -5.58 24.67 16.79
N MET A 501 -4.66 24.98 17.70
CA MET A 501 -3.29 24.48 17.68
C MET A 501 -2.98 23.83 19.03
N ASP A 502 -3.20 22.51 19.11
CA ASP A 502 -3.02 21.74 20.33
C ASP A 502 -1.63 21.09 20.35
N THR A 503 -0.75 21.53 21.27
CA THR A 503 0.62 21.02 21.44
C THR A 503 0.70 20.14 22.70
N SER A 504 1.30 18.95 22.60
CA SER A 504 1.46 18.05 23.75
C SER A 504 2.84 17.39 23.78
N VAL A 505 3.76 18.03 24.49
CA VAL A 505 5.09 17.47 24.83
C VAL A 505 4.93 16.46 25.98
N LYS A 506 5.65 15.33 25.92
CA LYS A 506 5.53 14.22 26.89
C LYS A 506 6.71 14.10 27.88
N ASN A 507 7.66 15.02 27.79
CA ASN A 507 8.79 15.18 28.69
C ASN A 507 9.08 16.69 28.72
N ASP A 508 10.24 17.14 28.26
CA ASP A 508 10.70 18.53 28.38
C ASP A 508 10.41 19.35 27.11
N GLU A 509 9.87 20.56 27.26
CA GLU A 509 9.88 21.59 26.21
C GLU A 509 11.10 22.50 26.42
N THR A 510 11.78 22.89 25.34
CA THR A 510 12.83 23.92 25.39
C THR A 510 12.62 24.89 24.23
N HIS A 511 12.57 26.19 24.55
CA HIS A 511 12.33 27.25 23.58
C HIS A 511 13.35 28.39 23.78
N SER A 512 14.21 28.58 22.78
CA SER A 512 15.28 29.59 22.79
C SER A 512 15.09 30.55 21.62
N VAL A 513 15.14 31.85 21.89
CA VAL A 513 15.00 32.91 20.89
C VAL A 513 16.26 33.80 20.95
N GLY A 514 16.98 33.91 19.84
CA GLY A 514 18.20 34.72 19.76
C GLY A 514 17.95 36.23 19.53
N GLY A 515 16.73 36.58 19.13
CA GLY A 515 16.26 37.96 18.97
C GLY A 515 15.06 38.24 19.89
N GLU A 516 14.04 38.90 19.36
CA GLU A 516 12.84 39.30 20.11
C GLU A 516 11.73 38.24 20.06
N ARG A 517 10.96 38.10 21.15
CA ARG A 517 9.72 37.30 21.19
C ARG A 517 8.54 38.21 21.50
N SER A 518 7.57 38.28 20.59
CA SER A 518 6.25 38.87 20.84
C SER A 518 5.23 37.76 21.14
N HIS A 519 4.27 38.03 22.01
CA HIS A 519 3.11 37.16 22.23
C HIS A 519 1.85 38.03 22.35
N TYR A 520 0.77 37.61 21.70
CA TYR A 520 -0.49 38.35 21.69
C TYR A 520 -1.67 37.37 21.75
N VAL A 521 -2.49 37.51 22.79
CA VAL A 521 -3.70 36.72 23.00
C VAL A 521 -4.91 37.66 23.03
N LYS A 522 -5.80 37.52 22.04
CA LYS A 522 -7.01 38.37 21.89
C LYS A 522 -8.11 38.08 22.92
N LYS A 523 -7.99 36.97 23.68
CA LYS A 523 -8.98 36.53 24.68
C LYS A 523 -8.30 36.29 26.03
N ASN A 524 -8.20 35.03 26.47
CA ASN A 524 -7.71 34.64 27.78
C ASN A 524 -6.46 33.78 27.62
N GLU A 525 -5.46 34.02 28.46
CA GLU A 525 -4.28 33.17 28.63
C GLU A 525 -4.31 32.54 30.04
N LEU A 526 -3.78 31.33 30.19
CA LEU A 526 -3.76 30.60 31.46
C LEU A 526 -2.49 29.76 31.56
N HIS A 527 -1.56 30.17 32.43
CA HIS A 527 -0.44 29.33 32.84
C HIS A 527 -0.84 28.48 34.04
N ARG A 528 -0.38 27.23 34.07
CA ARG A 528 -0.48 26.32 35.21
C ARG A 528 0.84 25.57 35.32
N VAL A 529 1.44 25.57 36.50
CA VAL A 529 2.67 24.86 36.83
C VAL A 529 2.40 24.14 38.15
N GLU A 530 2.59 22.82 38.17
CA GLU A 530 2.27 21.98 39.35
C GLU A 530 3.40 21.99 40.40
N ALA A 531 4.59 22.43 39.99
CA ALA A 531 5.77 22.62 40.83
C ALA A 531 6.28 24.07 40.71
N ASN A 532 7.60 24.27 40.57
CA ASN A 532 8.21 25.60 40.61
C ASN A 532 8.09 26.35 39.27
N GLN A 533 7.50 27.55 39.31
CA GLN A 533 7.62 28.53 38.22
C GLN A 533 8.72 29.55 38.57
N ILE A 534 9.72 29.70 37.70
CA ILE A 534 10.82 30.67 37.87
C ILE A 534 10.83 31.61 36.65
N GLN A 535 10.77 32.92 36.89
CA GLN A 535 10.93 33.95 35.87
C GLN A 535 12.11 34.84 36.24
N ALA A 536 13.09 34.97 35.34
CA ALA A 536 14.27 35.78 35.53
C ALA A 536 14.47 36.72 34.33
N VAL A 537 14.70 38.00 34.60
CA VAL A 537 14.89 39.05 33.60
C VAL A 537 16.17 39.83 33.95
N LYS A 538 17.07 40.03 32.98
CA LYS A 538 18.31 40.81 33.18
C LYS A 538 18.14 42.32 33.00
N GLY A 539 17.12 42.72 32.24
CA GLY A 539 16.71 44.11 32.07
C GLY A 539 15.62 44.51 33.07
N GLY A 540 14.85 45.55 32.73
CA GLY A 540 13.64 45.90 33.47
C GLY A 540 12.46 44.99 33.14
N THR A 541 11.51 44.90 34.07
CA THR A 541 10.21 44.24 33.89
C THR A 541 9.12 45.29 34.08
N GLU A 542 8.24 45.45 33.09
CA GLU A 542 7.03 46.29 33.17
C GLU A 542 5.80 45.37 33.13
N ILE A 543 4.82 45.63 34.00
CA ILE A 543 3.55 44.89 34.06
C ILE A 543 2.43 45.92 34.20
N LEU A 544 1.62 46.07 33.15
CA LEU A 544 0.48 46.97 33.11
C LEU A 544 -0.83 46.16 33.13
N THR A 545 -1.84 46.62 33.86
CA THR A 545 -3.12 45.91 33.98
C THR A 545 -4.27 46.92 33.97
N GLY A 546 -5.14 46.85 32.95
CA GLY A 546 -6.27 47.78 32.80
C GLY A 546 -7.47 47.53 33.72
N LYS A 547 -7.36 46.54 34.62
CA LYS A 547 -8.36 46.13 35.62
C LYS A 547 -7.63 45.67 36.89
N GLY A 548 -8.32 45.02 37.82
CA GLY A 548 -7.71 44.48 39.03
C GLY A 548 -6.62 43.43 38.75
N LYS A 549 -5.58 43.42 39.58
CA LYS A 549 -4.54 42.39 39.67
C LYS A 549 -4.63 41.77 41.06
N LEU A 550 -4.52 40.44 41.15
CA LEU A 550 -4.51 39.68 42.40
C LEU A 550 -3.30 38.76 42.40
N ASP A 551 -2.40 39.01 43.33
CA ASP A 551 -1.32 38.08 43.67
C ASP A 551 -1.65 37.50 45.06
N ALA A 552 -1.69 36.17 45.16
CA ALA A 552 -2.05 35.47 46.39
C ALA A 552 -1.14 34.26 46.58
N ALA A 553 -0.59 34.12 47.79
CA ALA A 553 0.20 32.97 48.23
C ALA A 553 -0.45 32.36 49.47
N VAL A 554 -0.33 31.04 49.63
CA VAL A 554 -0.81 30.32 50.82
C VAL A 554 0.18 30.44 51.99
N GLU A 555 1.48 30.49 51.66
CA GLU A 555 2.58 30.62 52.61
C GLU A 555 3.19 32.03 52.54
N GLN A 556 4.52 32.16 52.37
CA GLN A 556 5.20 33.43 52.37
C GLN A 556 5.07 34.17 51.02
N TYR A 557 4.66 35.44 51.05
CA TYR A 557 4.75 36.35 49.91
C TYR A 557 5.84 37.40 50.18
N VAL A 558 6.89 37.41 49.37
CA VAL A 558 8.06 38.30 49.54
C VAL A 558 8.17 39.26 48.36
N ILE A 559 8.02 40.56 48.64
CA ILE A 559 8.42 41.62 47.71
C ILE A 559 9.70 42.25 48.27
N ALA A 560 10.81 42.14 47.53
CA ALA A 560 12.11 42.64 47.91
C ALA A 560 12.70 43.60 46.86
N SER A 561 13.50 44.56 47.31
CA SER A 561 14.29 45.46 46.45
C SER A 561 15.58 45.85 47.15
N GLY A 562 16.71 45.78 46.44
CA GLY A 562 18.02 46.11 46.99
C GLY A 562 18.31 47.62 47.12
N THR A 563 17.40 48.49 46.67
CA THR A 563 17.61 49.95 46.63
C THR A 563 16.41 50.73 47.16
N LYS A 564 15.22 50.48 46.59
CA LYS A 564 13.96 51.14 46.94
C LYS A 564 12.78 50.25 46.58
N LEU A 565 11.84 50.06 47.51
CA LEU A 565 10.50 49.55 47.25
C LEU A 565 9.49 50.68 47.45
N ARG A 566 8.60 50.90 46.49
CA ARG A 566 7.61 51.98 46.52
C ARG A 566 6.24 51.45 46.10
N LEU A 567 5.24 51.72 46.93
CA LEU A 567 3.83 51.43 46.68
C LEU A 567 3.10 52.77 46.52
N VAL A 568 2.26 52.90 45.50
CA VAL A 568 1.54 54.16 45.19
C VAL A 568 0.09 53.89 44.82
N SER A 569 -0.82 54.78 45.21
CA SER A 569 -2.22 54.73 44.78
C SER A 569 -2.83 56.14 44.83
N GLY A 570 -2.98 56.76 43.66
CA GLY A 570 -3.54 58.11 43.56
C GLY A 570 -2.81 59.13 44.44
N GLU A 571 -3.47 59.62 45.48
CA GLU A 571 -2.94 60.62 46.42
C GLU A 571 -2.19 60.04 47.64
N SER A 572 -1.92 58.73 47.66
CA SER A 572 -1.09 58.09 48.70
C SER A 572 0.17 57.38 48.15
N ALA A 573 1.20 57.28 48.98
CA ALA A 573 2.39 56.49 48.71
C ALA A 573 3.09 56.01 49.99
N ILE A 574 3.72 54.83 49.91
CA ILE A 574 4.62 54.26 50.90
C ILE A 574 5.96 53.97 50.20
N GLU A 575 7.07 54.29 50.84
CA GLU A 575 8.40 54.10 50.28
C GLU A 575 9.39 53.58 51.33
N LEU A 576 10.02 52.44 51.04
CA LEU A 576 11.06 51.81 51.83
C LEU A 576 12.39 51.97 51.10
N ASN A 577 13.40 52.54 51.75
CA ASN A 577 14.72 52.79 51.19
C ASN A 577 15.77 51.85 51.81
N ALA A 578 16.78 51.43 51.04
CA ALA A 578 17.84 50.52 51.50
C ALA A 578 18.70 51.06 52.67
N ASN A 579 18.63 52.36 52.97
CA ASN A 579 19.23 52.98 54.17
C ASN A 579 18.32 52.93 55.42
N GLY A 580 17.24 52.16 55.39
CA GLY A 580 16.26 52.04 56.47
C GLY A 580 15.23 53.17 56.55
N LYS A 581 15.28 54.18 55.67
CA LYS A 581 14.31 55.28 55.69
C LYS A 581 12.96 54.83 55.13
N ILE A 582 11.94 54.86 55.99
CA ILE A 582 10.53 54.66 55.64
C ILE A 582 9.88 56.04 55.45
N ASN A 583 9.17 56.25 54.34
CA ASN A 583 8.34 57.43 54.08
C ASN A 583 6.90 57.00 53.81
N LEU A 584 5.92 57.74 54.34
CA LEU A 584 4.49 57.56 54.08
C LEU A 584 3.85 58.92 53.83
N ILE A 585 2.93 59.00 52.87
CA ILE A 585 2.16 60.21 52.53
C ILE A 585 0.74 59.83 52.11
N GLY A 586 -0.24 60.63 52.51
CA GLY A 586 -1.66 60.51 52.18
C GLY A 586 -2.45 61.68 52.75
N LYS A 587 -3.77 61.73 52.52
CA LYS A 587 -4.67 62.75 53.10
C LYS A 587 -5.00 62.49 54.56
N GLU A 588 -5.24 61.22 54.89
CA GLU A 588 -5.49 60.70 56.24
C GLU A 588 -4.76 59.36 56.39
N PHE A 589 -4.55 58.92 57.63
CA PHE A 589 -4.08 57.58 57.95
C PHE A 589 -4.76 57.10 59.25
N ASN A 590 -4.97 55.80 59.37
CA ASN A 590 -5.54 55.16 60.56
C ASN A 590 -4.74 53.90 60.88
N PHE A 591 -4.37 53.73 62.16
CA PHE A 591 -3.79 52.50 62.69
C PHE A 591 -4.67 52.03 63.85
N PHE A 592 -5.33 50.89 63.67
CA PHE A 592 -6.13 50.22 64.68
C PHE A 592 -5.44 48.91 65.07
N VAL A 593 -5.38 48.63 66.37
CA VAL A 593 -4.75 47.43 66.95
C VAL A 593 -5.66 46.95 68.08
N GLU A 594 -5.96 45.65 68.12
CA GLU A 594 -6.84 45.05 69.15
C GLU A 594 -6.10 44.78 70.47
N GLY A 595 -4.77 44.69 70.42
CA GLY A 595 -3.86 44.64 71.56
C GLY A 595 -2.89 45.82 71.58
N ASP A 596 -1.71 45.64 72.19
CA ASP A 596 -0.74 46.73 72.38
C ASP A 596 -0.08 47.20 71.06
N GLY A 597 0.01 48.52 70.90
CA GLY A 597 0.76 49.18 69.83
C GLY A 597 2.00 49.90 70.38
N TYR A 598 3.19 49.59 69.84
CA TYR A 598 4.47 50.15 70.29
C TYR A 598 5.12 51.04 69.23
N ILE A 599 5.53 52.25 69.62
CA ILE A 599 6.34 53.16 68.80
C ILE A 599 7.62 53.51 69.56
N THR A 600 8.75 52.97 69.10
CA THR A 600 10.05 53.11 69.78
C THR A 600 11.09 53.65 68.81
N THR A 601 11.85 54.66 69.24
CA THR A 601 12.97 55.23 68.48
C THR A 601 14.27 55.11 69.28
N GLY A 602 15.36 54.64 68.64
CA GLY A 602 16.72 54.72 69.21
C GLY A 602 17.28 56.15 69.30
N GLY A 603 16.55 57.14 68.76
CA GLY A 603 16.78 58.57 68.90
C GLY A 603 15.53 59.28 69.40
N LYS A 604 15.20 60.44 68.82
CA LYS A 604 14.00 61.21 69.17
C LYS A 604 12.79 60.80 68.36
N LEU A 605 11.63 60.65 69.02
CA LEU A 605 10.33 60.65 68.37
C LEU A 605 9.84 62.10 68.22
N HIS A 606 9.42 62.47 67.02
CA HIS A 606 8.92 63.81 66.69
C HIS A 606 7.50 63.72 66.16
N LEU A 607 6.57 64.43 66.82
CA LEU A 607 5.16 64.53 66.43
C LEU A 607 4.86 65.99 66.07
N ASN A 608 4.19 66.21 64.93
CA ASN A 608 3.74 67.53 64.46
C ASN A 608 4.81 68.64 64.41
N THR A 609 6.05 68.31 64.02
CA THR A 609 7.14 69.30 63.89
C THR A 609 6.90 70.26 62.73
N SER A 610 6.74 71.55 63.04
CA SER A 610 6.55 72.65 62.09
C SER A 610 7.68 72.76 61.06
N GLY A 611 7.33 73.04 59.80
CA GLY A 611 8.30 73.25 58.72
C GLY A 611 8.92 71.98 58.13
N THR A 612 8.38 70.80 58.44
CA THR A 612 8.80 69.53 57.84
C THR A 612 8.13 69.30 56.48
N ASN A 613 8.90 68.82 55.51
CA ASN A 613 8.41 68.45 54.17
C ASN A 613 8.20 66.92 54.07
N PRO A 614 7.23 66.43 53.27
CA PRO A 614 7.03 65.00 53.07
C PRO A 614 8.27 64.28 52.54
N GLY A 615 8.54 63.08 53.07
CA GLY A 615 9.74 62.31 52.72
C GLY A 615 9.69 61.60 51.37
N THR A 616 8.51 61.54 50.73
CA THR A 616 8.25 61.03 49.37
C THR A 616 7.00 61.73 48.81
N THR A 617 6.67 61.50 47.54
CA THR A 617 5.51 62.09 46.84
C THR A 617 4.45 61.04 46.51
N ALA A 618 3.18 61.43 46.46
CA ALA A 618 2.14 60.66 45.78
C ALA A 618 2.08 61.02 44.27
N PRO A 619 1.64 60.12 43.36
CA PRO A 619 1.51 60.42 41.94
C PRO A 619 0.31 61.34 41.60
N GLY A 620 -0.68 61.46 42.50
CA GLY A 620 -1.84 62.34 42.36
C GLY A 620 -3.07 61.67 41.76
N ALA A 621 -4.21 62.38 41.81
CA ALA A 621 -5.52 61.85 41.40
C ALA A 621 -5.60 61.39 39.93
N GLY A 622 -4.75 61.93 39.04
CA GLY A 622 -4.66 61.54 37.63
C GLY A 622 -4.12 60.13 37.39
N HIS A 623 -3.42 59.52 38.36
CA HIS A 623 -2.59 58.33 38.14
C HIS A 623 -3.32 57.11 37.54
N LYS A 624 -4.62 56.95 37.83
CA LYS A 624 -5.45 55.91 37.20
C LYS A 624 -5.57 56.11 35.69
N GLY A 625 -5.73 57.35 35.24
CA GLY A 625 -5.80 57.71 33.82
C GLY A 625 -4.46 57.50 33.11
N ASP A 626 -3.35 57.81 33.77
CA ASP A 626 -2.00 57.55 33.24
C ASP A 626 -1.78 56.04 32.99
N ILE A 627 -2.18 55.19 33.95
CA ILE A 627 -2.06 53.73 33.84
C ILE A 627 -2.99 53.18 32.75
N ASP A 628 -4.25 53.62 32.68
CA ASP A 628 -5.17 53.18 31.61
C ASP A 628 -4.66 53.61 30.23
N ALA A 629 -4.22 54.86 30.06
CA ALA A 629 -3.62 55.34 28.82
C ALA A 629 -2.37 54.52 28.41
N ALA A 630 -1.51 54.18 29.37
CA ALA A 630 -0.36 53.31 29.13
C ALA A 630 -0.78 51.88 28.72
N VAL A 631 -1.84 51.32 29.32
CA VAL A 631 -2.42 50.02 28.89
C VAL A 631 -2.99 50.12 27.48
N GLN A 632 -3.84 51.10 27.20
CA GLN A 632 -4.48 51.25 25.88
C GLN A 632 -3.45 51.46 24.76
N ALA A 633 -2.30 52.08 25.04
CA ALA A 633 -1.23 52.28 24.07
C ALA A 633 -0.67 50.96 23.48
N TYR A 634 -0.70 49.85 24.24
CA TYR A 634 -0.30 48.52 23.75
C TYR A 634 -1.40 47.79 22.96
N PHE A 635 -2.65 48.30 22.95
CA PHE A 635 -3.79 47.72 22.21
C PHE A 635 -4.37 48.64 21.12
N ALA A 636 -3.86 49.87 20.99
CA ALA A 636 -4.35 50.86 20.03
C ALA A 636 -4.04 50.46 18.57
N PRO A 637 -5.05 50.32 17.68
CA PRO A 637 -4.82 49.99 16.29
C PRO A 637 -4.21 51.18 15.54
N GLY A 638 -2.94 51.06 15.13
CA GLY A 638 -2.27 52.03 14.24
C GLY A 638 -0.84 52.43 14.61
N GLN A 639 -0.34 52.08 15.80
CA GLN A 639 1.06 52.32 16.18
C GLN A 639 1.80 51.04 16.59
N SER A 640 2.09 50.19 15.60
CA SER A 640 3.30 49.37 15.71
C SER A 640 4.51 50.31 15.73
N LYS A 641 5.25 50.34 16.86
CA LYS A 641 6.61 50.90 16.85
C LYS A 641 7.39 50.13 15.81
N ARG A 642 7.96 50.84 14.83
CA ARG A 642 8.62 50.24 13.67
C ARG A 642 9.78 49.34 14.09
N GLY A 643 9.56 48.02 14.08
CA GLY A 643 10.61 47.10 13.62
C GLY A 643 10.94 47.51 12.19
N ALA A 644 12.07 48.19 12.00
CA ALA A 644 12.32 48.92 10.76
C ALA A 644 12.61 47.96 9.60
N ALA A 645 11.82 48.06 8.52
CA ALA A 645 12.14 47.40 7.27
C ALA A 645 13.47 47.97 6.73
N ALA A 646 14.49 47.11 6.62
CA ALA A 646 15.83 47.49 6.19
C ALA A 646 16.10 46.99 4.77
N SER A 647 16.48 47.92 3.88
CA SER A 647 17.01 47.65 2.54
C SER A 647 17.63 48.94 1.98
N PRO A 648 18.74 48.89 1.23
CA PRO A 648 19.91 48.02 1.43
C PRO A 648 21.25 48.82 1.29
N VAL A 649 22.42 48.13 1.35
CA VAL A 649 23.78 48.65 0.96
C VAL A 649 24.41 49.66 1.97
N PRO A 650 25.76 49.82 2.14
CA PRO A 650 26.94 49.19 1.50
C PRO A 650 27.90 48.37 2.41
N SER A 651 29.05 48.00 1.83
CA SER A 651 30.13 47.08 2.25
C SER A 651 31.25 47.63 3.18
N GLN A 652 32.10 46.70 3.66
CA GLN A 652 33.40 46.87 4.36
C GLN A 652 33.30 47.23 5.86
N SER A 653 34.25 46.91 6.76
CA SER A 653 35.63 46.37 6.63
C SER A 653 35.96 45.32 7.71
N ALA A 654 37.15 44.68 7.67
CA ALA A 654 37.52 43.54 8.52
C ALA A 654 38.65 43.80 9.56
N MET A 655 38.63 43.05 10.68
CA MET A 655 39.80 42.59 11.49
C MET A 655 39.28 41.54 12.52
N LYS A 656 39.74 40.28 12.48
CA LYS A 656 40.93 39.63 13.10
C LYS A 656 40.73 39.17 14.58
N PRO A 657 41.38 38.07 15.05
CA PRO A 657 40.85 37.24 16.15
C PRO A 657 41.86 37.00 17.33
N ALA A 658 41.56 35.95 18.14
CA ALA A 658 42.33 35.36 19.26
C ALA A 658 42.17 36.03 20.65
N PRO A 659 42.45 35.32 21.78
CA PRO A 659 43.07 33.98 21.90
C PRO A 659 42.24 32.92 22.67
N GLN A 660 42.73 31.67 22.67
CA GLN A 660 42.34 30.63 23.63
C GLN A 660 43.06 30.83 24.97
N ALA A 661 42.46 30.36 26.08
CA ALA A 661 43.12 30.27 27.38
C ALA A 661 42.76 28.97 28.13
N THR A 662 43.73 28.06 28.18
CA THR A 662 44.12 27.20 29.33
C THR A 662 43.05 26.78 30.36
N VAL A 663 42.84 25.46 30.49
CA VAL A 663 42.20 24.84 31.67
C VAL A 663 43.27 24.35 32.65
N SER A 664 43.09 24.58 33.95
CA SER A 664 44.01 24.16 35.02
C SER A 664 43.36 23.15 35.97
N ASN A 665 44.08 22.08 36.33
CA ASN A 665 43.65 21.06 37.30
C ASN A 665 43.77 21.55 38.76
N ALA A 666 42.91 21.04 39.66
CA ALA A 666 43.32 20.21 40.82
C ALA A 666 42.16 19.84 41.78
N THR A 667 42.16 18.59 42.28
CA THR A 667 41.72 18.07 43.62
C THR A 667 40.55 18.75 44.37
N SER A 668 39.43 18.08 44.69
CA SER A 668 39.21 17.00 45.72
C SER A 668 39.55 17.39 47.17
N ALA A 669 38.77 17.12 48.22
CA ALA A 669 37.53 16.32 48.38
C ALA A 669 36.48 17.11 49.22
N THR A 670 35.56 16.62 50.08
CA THR A 670 35.26 15.31 50.73
C THR A 670 33.76 15.28 51.16
N PRO A 671 33.13 14.14 51.53
CA PRO A 671 31.66 13.98 51.45
C PRO A 671 30.89 14.00 52.78
N ASN A 672 29.57 14.28 52.71
CA ASN A 672 28.54 13.49 53.40
C ASN A 672 27.08 13.85 53.01
N GLN A 673 26.48 13.04 52.15
CA GLN A 673 25.09 12.57 52.22
C GLN A 673 24.90 11.48 51.16
N SER A 674 24.16 10.41 51.48
CA SER A 674 23.89 9.33 50.53
C SER A 674 22.77 9.75 49.59
N GLU A 675 23.09 10.08 48.34
CA GLU A 675 22.06 10.21 47.30
C GLU A 675 21.25 8.91 47.22
N ASP A 676 19.92 9.04 47.29
CA ASP A 676 19.03 7.92 47.01
C ASP A 676 18.98 7.65 45.50
N LYS A 677 19.87 6.79 45.03
CA LYS A 677 19.91 6.38 43.63
C LYS A 677 18.62 5.69 43.20
N PHE A 678 17.84 5.14 44.13
CA PHE A 678 16.62 4.41 43.75
C PHE A 678 15.50 5.33 43.30
N SER A 679 15.24 6.48 43.94
CA SER A 679 14.23 7.44 43.45
C SER A 679 14.62 8.11 42.13
N LYS A 680 15.92 8.16 41.77
CA LYS A 680 16.36 8.52 40.41
C LYS A 680 16.07 7.43 39.37
N ILE A 681 16.06 6.16 39.78
CA ILE A 681 15.98 4.97 38.89
C ILE A 681 14.56 4.43 38.76
N SER A 682 13.76 4.45 39.84
CA SER A 682 12.39 3.91 39.89
C SER A 682 11.46 4.48 38.80
N PRO A 683 11.48 5.78 38.42
CA PRO A 683 10.56 6.29 37.40
C PRO A 683 10.87 5.73 36.01
N ILE A 684 12.14 5.40 35.74
CA ILE A 684 12.59 4.80 34.49
C ILE A 684 12.13 3.35 34.39
N ILE A 685 12.18 2.62 35.50
CA ILE A 685 11.61 1.27 35.60
C ILE A 685 10.10 1.33 35.37
N PHE A 686 9.36 2.20 36.05
CA PHE A 686 7.91 2.32 35.87
C PHE A 686 7.48 2.83 34.49
N LYS A 687 8.33 3.58 33.77
CA LYS A 687 8.13 3.95 32.36
C LYS A 687 8.30 2.75 31.39
N ASN A 688 8.85 1.63 31.87
CA ASN A 688 8.95 0.36 31.14
C ASN A 688 7.95 -0.71 31.61
N GLU A 689 7.27 -0.52 32.75
CA GLU A 689 6.27 -1.45 33.29
C GLU A 689 4.85 -1.12 32.83
N GLY A 690 4.03 -2.16 32.65
CA GLY A 690 2.63 -2.02 32.24
C GLY A 690 1.68 -1.60 33.37
N GLY A 691 0.46 -1.22 32.98
CA GLY A 691 -0.67 -1.11 33.91
C GLY A 691 -1.21 -2.48 34.35
N TYR A 692 -2.42 -2.51 34.91
CA TYR A 692 -3.06 -3.74 35.37
C TYR A 692 -3.39 -4.68 34.19
N VAL A 693 -2.88 -5.91 34.25
CA VAL A 693 -3.17 -7.01 33.31
C VAL A 693 -3.58 -8.24 34.12
N ASN A 694 -4.58 -8.97 33.64
CA ASN A 694 -5.04 -10.22 34.23
C ASN A 694 -5.53 -11.16 33.11
N ASP A 695 -4.58 -11.77 32.40
CA ASP A 695 -4.87 -12.75 31.34
C ASP A 695 -5.25 -14.11 31.98
N PRO A 696 -6.43 -14.69 31.67
CA PRO A 696 -6.82 -16.01 32.16
C PRO A 696 -5.85 -17.15 31.82
N ASN A 697 -4.95 -16.95 30.85
CA ASN A 697 -4.00 -17.96 30.37
C ASN A 697 -2.58 -17.80 30.98
N ASP A 698 -2.33 -16.80 31.84
CA ASP A 698 -1.03 -16.60 32.48
C ASP A 698 -0.98 -17.22 33.89
N ALA A 699 -0.02 -18.13 34.10
CA ALA A 699 0.26 -18.76 35.40
C ALA A 699 0.83 -17.78 36.47
N GLY A 700 1.20 -16.56 36.08
CA GLY A 700 1.51 -15.44 36.97
C GLY A 700 0.27 -14.81 37.62
N GLY A 701 -0.86 -14.79 36.91
CA GLY A 701 -2.10 -14.12 37.32
C GLY A 701 -2.02 -12.58 37.31
N ALA A 702 -3.03 -11.94 37.91
CA ALA A 702 -3.16 -10.48 37.96
C ALA A 702 -1.86 -9.76 38.34
N THR A 703 -1.44 -8.80 37.51
CA THR A 703 -0.17 -8.09 37.65
C THR A 703 -0.40 -6.61 37.39
N ASN A 704 0.22 -5.72 38.17
CA ASN A 704 0.19 -4.26 37.93
C ASN A 704 1.56 -3.65 38.23
N LYS A 705 2.06 -2.76 37.36
CA LYS A 705 3.41 -2.14 37.50
C LYS A 705 4.52 -3.18 37.72
N GLY A 706 4.42 -4.34 37.09
CA GLY A 706 5.35 -5.48 37.25
C GLY A 706 5.21 -6.28 38.56
N ILE A 707 4.38 -5.84 39.52
CA ILE A 707 4.07 -6.60 40.74
C ILE A 707 2.97 -7.63 40.46
N ALA A 708 3.35 -8.90 40.40
CA ALA A 708 2.44 -10.03 40.20
C ALA A 708 1.67 -10.43 41.46
N TRP A 709 0.50 -11.06 41.28
CA TRP A 709 -0.44 -11.42 42.36
C TRP A 709 0.21 -12.15 43.54
N LYS A 710 1.11 -13.11 43.29
CA LYS A 710 1.81 -13.87 44.34
C LYS A 710 2.76 -12.99 45.18
N THR A 711 3.37 -11.98 44.57
CA THR A 711 4.20 -10.97 45.26
C THR A 711 3.30 -10.03 46.07
N TRP A 712 2.18 -9.60 45.49
CA TRP A 712 1.19 -8.75 46.16
C TRP A 712 0.58 -9.43 47.40
N GLN A 713 0.12 -10.67 47.27
CA GLN A 713 -0.44 -11.48 48.36
C GLN A 713 0.51 -11.65 49.54
N LYS A 714 1.82 -11.72 49.27
CA LYS A 714 2.82 -11.90 50.31
C LYS A 714 3.23 -10.58 50.98
N TYR A 715 3.35 -9.49 50.21
CA TYR A 715 4.03 -8.29 50.67
C TYR A 715 3.17 -7.04 50.81
N ALA A 716 1.96 -6.95 50.26
CA ALA A 716 1.12 -5.74 50.40
C ALA A 716 0.86 -5.36 51.87
N LYS A 717 0.59 -6.36 52.71
CA LYS A 717 0.31 -6.18 54.13
C LYS A 717 1.57 -5.99 54.98
N GLU A 718 2.68 -6.62 54.60
CA GLU A 718 3.98 -6.51 55.29
C GLU A 718 4.67 -5.17 54.97
N ASP A 719 4.62 -4.70 53.71
CA ASP A 719 5.37 -3.54 53.25
C ASP A 719 4.61 -2.23 53.21
N LEU A 720 3.27 -2.28 53.01
CA LEU A 720 2.42 -1.12 52.78
C LEU A 720 1.27 -0.99 53.80
N GLY A 721 1.04 -2.02 54.62
CA GLY A 721 -0.14 -2.09 55.50
C GLY A 721 -1.48 -2.29 54.76
N VAL A 722 -1.45 -2.65 53.47
CA VAL A 722 -2.64 -2.76 52.61
C VAL A 722 -3.09 -4.22 52.53
N GLU A 723 -4.39 -4.48 52.71
CA GLU A 723 -4.93 -5.85 52.53
C GLU A 723 -4.76 -6.32 51.08
N PRO A 724 -4.30 -7.55 50.84
CA PRO A 724 -3.96 -8.04 49.50
C PRO A 724 -5.20 -8.46 48.70
N THR A 725 -6.05 -7.50 48.35
CA THR A 725 -7.21 -7.68 47.45
C THR A 725 -6.84 -7.41 46.00
N LEU A 726 -7.62 -7.95 45.05
CA LEU A 726 -7.43 -7.69 43.62
C LEU A 726 -7.68 -6.21 43.28
N ASP A 727 -8.61 -5.54 43.95
CA ASP A 727 -8.92 -4.13 43.69
C ASP A 727 -7.85 -3.20 44.28
N ASN A 728 -7.22 -3.58 45.41
CA ASN A 728 -6.04 -2.87 45.90
C ASN A 728 -4.83 -3.06 44.97
N LEU A 729 -4.69 -4.21 44.29
CA LEU A 729 -3.67 -4.37 43.24
C LEU A 729 -3.99 -3.53 41.98
N LYS A 730 -5.25 -3.43 41.56
CA LYS A 730 -5.65 -2.54 40.45
C LYS A 730 -5.31 -1.08 40.74
N ASN A 731 -5.51 -0.65 41.99
CA ASN A 731 -5.29 0.72 42.46
C ASN A 731 -3.87 0.98 42.98
N LEU A 732 -2.91 0.08 42.73
CA LEU A 732 -1.52 0.20 43.17
C LEU A 732 -0.86 1.51 42.68
N THR A 733 -0.42 2.36 43.60
CA THR A 733 0.28 3.63 43.28
C THR A 733 1.76 3.40 42.92
N ASN A 734 2.41 4.41 42.34
CA ASN A 734 3.85 4.36 42.05
C ASN A 734 4.67 4.27 43.35
N GLU A 735 4.33 5.04 44.39
CA GLU A 735 5.05 5.02 45.69
C GLU A 735 4.96 3.65 46.40
N GLN A 736 3.79 3.02 46.33
CA GLN A 736 3.56 1.68 46.87
C GLN A 736 4.35 0.62 46.08
N ALA A 737 4.35 0.70 44.74
CA ALA A 737 5.17 -0.17 43.91
C ALA A 737 6.67 0.04 44.20
N GLU A 738 7.12 1.29 44.34
CA GLU A 738 8.51 1.63 44.69
C GLU A 738 8.90 1.02 46.03
N THR A 739 8.04 1.13 47.04
CA THR A 739 8.31 0.58 48.38
C THR A 739 8.56 -0.94 48.33
N ILE A 740 7.79 -1.68 47.54
CA ILE A 740 8.01 -3.13 47.34
C ILE A 740 9.29 -3.39 46.55
N TYR A 741 9.50 -2.68 45.42
CA TYR A 741 10.70 -2.86 44.59
C TYR A 741 12.01 -2.51 45.33
N ARG A 742 11.97 -1.47 46.16
CA ARG A 742 13.07 -1.01 47.04
C ARG A 742 13.44 -2.12 48.03
N LYS A 743 12.50 -2.49 48.91
CA LYS A 743 12.71 -3.44 50.00
C LYS A 743 13.00 -4.88 49.55
N ARG A 744 12.42 -5.33 48.43
CA ARG A 744 12.45 -6.75 48.02
C ARG A 744 13.43 -7.06 46.88
N TYR A 745 13.87 -6.08 46.11
CA TYR A 745 14.74 -6.30 44.94
C TYR A 745 15.95 -5.37 44.89
N TRP A 746 15.85 -4.09 45.29
CA TRP A 746 16.97 -3.15 45.22
C TRP A 746 17.94 -3.29 46.40
N GLU A 747 17.42 -3.18 47.63
CA GLU A 747 18.21 -3.19 48.86
C GLU A 747 18.84 -4.56 49.15
N PRO A 748 18.13 -5.71 49.03
CA PRO A 748 18.72 -7.03 49.33
C PRO A 748 19.88 -7.43 48.41
N SER A 749 19.89 -6.95 47.17
CA SER A 749 21.01 -7.16 46.23
C SER A 749 22.10 -6.08 46.31
N GLY A 750 21.90 -5.03 47.12
CA GLY A 750 22.91 -4.02 47.40
C GLY A 750 23.20 -3.04 46.25
N PHE A 751 22.27 -2.89 45.28
CA PHE A 751 22.48 -2.05 44.09
C PHE A 751 22.82 -0.58 44.41
N ASN A 752 22.34 -0.05 45.54
CA ASN A 752 22.68 1.30 46.00
C ASN A 752 24.19 1.54 46.18
N ASN A 753 24.95 0.47 46.42
CA ASN A 753 26.39 0.50 46.67
C ASN A 753 27.23 0.47 45.37
N LEU A 754 26.63 0.35 44.19
CA LEU A 754 27.34 0.53 42.92
C LEU A 754 27.73 2.01 42.75
N LYS A 755 28.97 2.27 42.34
CA LYS A 755 29.51 3.63 42.17
C LYS A 755 28.85 4.35 40.99
N ASP A 756 28.69 3.66 39.87
CA ASP A 756 28.06 4.15 38.65
C ASP A 756 26.52 3.93 38.70
N PRO A 757 25.69 5.00 38.65
CA PRO A 757 24.22 4.88 38.65
C PRO A 757 23.66 4.17 37.40
N LYS A 758 24.33 4.27 36.25
CA LYS A 758 23.91 3.69 34.98
C LYS A 758 24.21 2.19 34.93
N LEU A 759 25.35 1.79 35.49
CA LEU A 759 25.66 0.39 35.78
C LEU A 759 24.61 -0.22 36.74
N ALA A 760 24.17 0.54 37.74
CA ALA A 760 23.12 0.13 38.67
C ALA A 760 21.76 -0.03 37.97
N LEU A 761 21.31 0.96 37.20
CA LEU A 761 20.08 0.91 36.38
C LEU A 761 20.08 -0.32 35.47
N MET A 762 21.11 -0.49 34.64
CA MET A 762 21.16 -1.54 33.62
C MET A 762 21.16 -2.94 34.25
N SER A 763 21.89 -3.11 35.36
CA SER A 763 21.97 -4.39 36.07
C SER A 763 20.67 -4.72 36.81
N TYR A 764 20.08 -3.73 37.48
CA TYR A 764 18.83 -3.88 38.22
C TYR A 764 17.66 -4.22 37.28
N ASP A 765 17.44 -3.41 36.23
CA ASP A 765 16.37 -3.59 35.25
C ASP A 765 16.44 -4.98 34.59
N TRP A 766 17.64 -5.51 34.35
CA TRP A 766 17.79 -6.87 33.85
C TRP A 766 17.45 -7.94 34.90
N THR A 767 17.89 -7.78 36.16
CA THR A 767 17.58 -8.77 37.21
C THR A 767 16.09 -8.89 37.55
N ILE A 768 15.32 -7.80 37.49
CA ILE A 768 13.86 -7.86 37.71
C ILE A 768 13.09 -8.40 36.48
N THR A 769 13.65 -8.27 35.27
CA THR A 769 13.02 -8.77 34.03
C THR A 769 13.47 -10.16 33.59
N SER A 770 14.53 -10.74 34.19
CA SER A 770 15.09 -12.02 33.75
C SER A 770 15.87 -12.73 34.85
N GLY A 771 15.36 -13.86 35.34
CA GLY A 771 16.03 -14.68 36.37
C GLY A 771 17.40 -15.26 35.98
N GLY A 772 17.80 -15.18 34.71
CA GLY A 772 19.15 -15.53 34.26
C GLY A 772 20.19 -14.41 34.40
N ALA A 773 19.77 -13.15 34.55
CA ALA A 773 20.61 -11.95 34.41
C ALA A 773 21.86 -11.97 35.31
N GLY A 774 21.68 -12.19 36.62
CA GLY A 774 22.78 -12.17 37.59
C GLY A 774 23.87 -13.19 37.26
N LYS A 775 23.51 -14.35 36.68
CA LYS A 775 24.43 -15.41 36.30
C LYS A 775 25.26 -15.06 35.06
N GLN A 776 24.68 -14.26 34.14
CA GLN A 776 25.41 -13.77 32.97
C GLN A 776 26.34 -12.60 33.36
N ILE A 777 25.90 -11.70 34.26
CA ILE A 777 26.75 -10.62 34.82
C ILE A 777 27.96 -11.22 35.56
N GLN A 778 27.75 -12.24 36.42
CA GLN A 778 28.85 -12.94 37.11
C GLN A 778 29.82 -13.62 36.12
N LYS A 779 29.32 -14.23 35.04
CA LYS A 779 30.17 -14.79 33.97
C LYS A 779 30.96 -13.73 33.23
N LEU A 780 30.35 -12.60 32.87
CA LEU A 780 31.01 -11.49 32.18
C LEU A 780 32.18 -10.95 33.01
N LEU A 781 31.94 -10.73 34.31
CA LEU A 781 32.95 -10.26 35.25
C LEU A 781 34.15 -11.23 35.35
N ASN A 782 33.91 -12.54 35.34
CA ASN A 782 34.99 -13.52 35.33
C ASN A 782 35.73 -13.56 33.97
N ASN A 783 34.99 -13.61 32.86
CA ASN A 783 35.53 -13.88 31.53
C ASN A 783 36.24 -12.67 30.89
N GLU A 784 35.67 -11.46 31.04
CA GLU A 784 36.17 -10.24 30.38
C GLU A 784 36.86 -9.27 31.34
N PHE A 785 36.62 -9.40 32.66
CA PHE A 785 37.12 -8.48 33.69
C PHE A 785 37.93 -9.17 34.81
N GLY A 786 38.32 -10.43 34.61
CA GLY A 786 39.29 -11.15 35.45
C GLY A 786 38.86 -11.46 36.90
N GLN A 787 37.57 -11.35 37.20
CA GLN A 787 37.04 -11.61 38.55
C GLN A 787 36.95 -13.12 38.85
N GLN A 788 36.79 -13.48 40.12
CA GLN A 788 36.66 -14.88 40.58
C GLN A 788 35.37 -15.10 41.36
N LEU A 789 34.23 -14.82 40.73
CA LEU A 789 32.89 -15.02 41.29
C LEU A 789 32.36 -16.43 41.03
N ILE A 790 31.57 -16.95 41.97
CA ILE A 790 30.74 -18.13 41.73
C ILE A 790 29.50 -17.66 40.93
N ALA A 791 29.24 -18.26 39.77
CA ALA A 791 28.12 -17.91 38.90
C ALA A 791 26.79 -18.55 39.39
N ASP A 792 26.36 -18.18 40.60
CA ASP A 792 25.17 -18.71 41.29
C ASP A 792 23.85 -18.00 40.90
N GLY A 793 23.94 -16.85 40.22
CA GLY A 793 22.81 -16.02 39.81
C GLY A 793 22.40 -14.92 40.79
N LYS A 794 22.99 -14.86 41.98
CA LYS A 794 22.59 -13.92 43.04
C LYS A 794 23.49 -12.68 43.04
N ILE A 795 22.92 -11.54 42.63
CA ILE A 795 23.56 -10.25 42.87
C ILE A 795 23.50 -9.93 44.36
N GLY A 796 24.67 -9.65 44.94
CA GLY A 796 24.89 -9.34 46.35
C GLY A 796 26.33 -8.85 46.55
N PRO A 797 26.78 -8.63 47.81
CA PRO A 797 27.97 -7.82 48.12
C PRO A 797 29.23 -8.13 47.31
N LYS A 798 29.61 -9.41 47.15
CA LYS A 798 30.80 -9.82 46.37
C LYS A 798 30.70 -9.45 44.88
N THR A 799 29.51 -9.57 44.29
CA THR A 799 29.30 -9.17 42.89
C THR A 799 29.29 -7.65 42.74
N ILE A 800 28.71 -6.93 43.71
CA ILE A 800 28.72 -5.45 43.72
C ILE A 800 30.16 -4.91 43.90
N GLU A 801 30.96 -5.54 44.75
CA GLU A 801 32.39 -5.24 44.93
C GLU A 801 33.19 -5.50 43.64
N ALA A 802 32.98 -6.65 42.99
CA ALA A 802 33.60 -7.00 41.72
C ALA A 802 33.16 -6.13 40.52
N MET A 803 31.95 -5.57 40.56
CA MET A 803 31.50 -4.55 39.59
C MET A 803 32.17 -3.19 39.88
N ASN A 804 32.34 -2.84 41.16
CA ASN A 804 32.98 -1.60 41.63
C ASN A 804 34.51 -1.60 41.54
N SER A 805 35.16 -2.74 41.25
CA SER A 805 36.60 -2.89 41.07
C SER A 805 37.05 -2.70 39.62
N VAL A 806 36.12 -2.81 38.65
CA VAL A 806 36.39 -2.55 37.24
C VAL A 806 36.69 -1.06 37.03
N SER A 807 37.87 -0.77 36.48
CA SER A 807 38.36 0.60 36.25
C SER A 807 37.56 1.38 35.20
N ASP A 808 36.95 0.69 34.23
CA ASP A 808 36.11 1.26 33.18
C ASP A 808 34.65 0.78 33.34
N SER A 809 33.88 1.47 34.18
CA SER A 809 32.45 1.19 34.38
C SER A 809 31.60 1.47 33.13
N ALA A 810 32.04 2.36 32.23
CA ALA A 810 31.33 2.63 30.98
C ALA A 810 31.42 1.42 30.04
N LYS A 811 32.61 0.84 29.89
CA LYS A 811 32.81 -0.42 29.15
C LYS A 811 32.08 -1.59 29.79
N LEU A 812 32.09 -1.73 31.11
CA LEU A 812 31.30 -2.76 31.81
C LEU A 812 29.80 -2.61 31.52
N THR A 813 29.27 -1.38 31.61
CA THR A 813 27.86 -1.07 31.32
C THR A 813 27.50 -1.37 29.85
N SER A 814 28.39 -1.03 28.91
CA SER A 814 28.21 -1.36 27.49
C SER A 814 28.18 -2.88 27.28
N ARG A 815 29.15 -3.63 27.82
CA ARG A 815 29.19 -5.09 27.68
C ARG A 815 27.99 -5.77 28.33
N ILE A 816 27.47 -5.27 29.46
CA ILE A 816 26.22 -5.75 30.07
C ILE A 816 25.02 -5.50 29.13
N SER A 817 24.95 -4.36 28.44
CA SER A 817 23.94 -4.10 27.41
C SER A 817 24.04 -5.13 26.26
N ASP A 818 25.24 -5.37 25.74
CA ASP A 818 25.47 -6.31 24.64
C ASP A 818 25.02 -7.73 25.00
N ILE A 819 25.54 -8.31 26.09
CA ILE A 819 25.19 -9.68 26.50
C ILE A 819 23.71 -9.81 26.92
N ARG A 820 23.05 -8.70 27.25
CA ARG A 820 21.61 -8.66 27.51
C ARG A 820 20.80 -8.75 26.21
N LYS A 821 21.24 -8.11 25.12
CA LYS A 821 20.64 -8.29 23.79
C LYS A 821 20.86 -9.72 23.29
N GLU A 822 22.09 -10.21 23.33
CA GLU A 822 22.45 -11.59 22.99
C GLU A 822 21.59 -12.60 23.78
N TYR A 823 21.36 -12.37 25.08
CA TYR A 823 20.51 -13.22 25.91
C TYR A 823 19.05 -13.24 25.47
N TYR A 824 18.46 -12.08 25.13
CA TYR A 824 17.08 -12.01 24.63
C TYR A 824 16.92 -12.67 23.26
N GLU A 825 17.89 -12.50 22.36
CA GLU A 825 17.92 -13.20 21.05
C GLU A 825 18.01 -14.72 21.24
N ASN A 826 18.90 -15.19 22.13
CA ASN A 826 18.99 -16.60 22.49
C ASN A 826 17.69 -17.15 23.11
N LEU A 827 16.92 -16.36 23.86
CA LEU A 827 15.59 -16.79 24.34
C LEU A 827 14.56 -16.99 23.22
N VAL A 828 14.75 -16.38 22.05
CA VAL A 828 13.92 -16.63 20.84
C VAL A 828 14.43 -17.84 20.06
N VAL A 829 15.75 -17.99 19.89
CA VAL A 829 16.36 -19.17 19.26
C VAL A 829 15.95 -20.46 19.99
N ASN A 830 15.95 -20.44 21.33
CA ASN A 830 15.54 -21.60 22.14
C ASN A 830 14.01 -21.78 22.24
N ASN A 831 13.20 -20.77 21.91
CA ASN A 831 11.74 -20.87 21.90
C ASN A 831 11.11 -19.77 21.02
N SER A 832 10.74 -20.13 19.79
CA SER A 832 10.20 -19.19 18.79
C SER A 832 8.93 -18.45 19.22
N LYS A 833 8.17 -18.97 20.20
CA LYS A 833 7.00 -18.27 20.77
C LYS A 833 7.37 -16.93 21.45
N ASN A 834 8.64 -16.74 21.80
CA ASN A 834 9.15 -15.50 22.37
C ASN A 834 9.41 -14.39 21.32
N ALA A 835 9.42 -14.70 20.03
CA ALA A 835 9.76 -13.73 18.97
C ALA A 835 8.93 -12.44 19.03
N LYS A 836 7.63 -12.55 19.35
CA LYS A 836 6.70 -11.42 19.52
C LYS A 836 7.07 -10.43 20.63
N PHE A 837 7.97 -10.80 21.55
CA PHE A 837 8.44 -9.94 22.65
C PHE A 837 9.83 -9.33 22.40
N LEU A 838 10.61 -9.88 21.46
CA LEU A 838 12.03 -9.54 21.28
C LEU A 838 12.26 -8.05 21.04
N THR A 839 11.50 -7.44 20.12
CA THR A 839 11.60 -6.00 19.83
C THR A 839 11.29 -5.15 21.06
N GLY A 840 10.36 -5.58 21.93
CA GLY A 840 10.07 -4.92 23.19
C GLY A 840 11.22 -5.02 24.20
N TRP A 841 11.86 -6.18 24.28
CA TRP A 841 13.02 -6.42 25.15
C TRP A 841 14.26 -5.64 24.69
N LEU A 842 14.62 -5.71 23.40
CA LEU A 842 15.75 -4.95 22.82
C LEU A 842 15.56 -3.45 23.02
N ASN A 843 14.37 -2.91 22.71
CA ASN A 843 14.04 -1.51 22.94
C ASN A 843 14.10 -1.10 24.43
N ARG A 844 13.90 -2.03 25.39
CA ARG A 844 14.08 -1.76 26.83
C ARG A 844 15.57 -1.64 27.18
N VAL A 845 16.44 -2.48 26.61
CA VAL A 845 17.90 -2.34 26.75
C VAL A 845 18.37 -0.98 26.22
N ASP A 846 17.96 -0.63 24.99
CA ASP A 846 18.38 0.64 24.37
C ASP A 846 17.87 1.86 25.14
N ARG A 847 16.62 1.85 25.65
CA ARG A 847 16.14 2.91 26.56
C ARG A 847 17.00 3.03 27.81
N CYS A 848 17.31 1.93 28.50
CA CYS A 848 18.19 1.93 29.67
C CYS A 848 19.64 2.38 29.34
N ALA A 849 20.14 2.06 28.15
CA ALA A 849 21.47 2.47 27.69
C ALA A 849 21.54 3.97 27.30
N GLN A 850 20.43 4.58 26.93
CA GLN A 850 20.35 5.98 26.50
C GLN A 850 20.03 6.98 27.63
N VAL A 851 19.66 6.52 28.83
CA VAL A 851 19.38 7.41 29.97
C VAL A 851 20.62 8.23 30.39
N VAL A 852 20.39 9.50 30.75
CA VAL A 852 21.30 10.37 31.50
C VAL A 852 20.80 10.40 32.96
N LEU A 853 21.69 10.12 33.93
CA LEU A 853 21.41 9.95 35.37
C LEU A 853 22.31 10.86 36.22
#